data_AF-A0A252F562-F1
#
_entry.id   AF-A0A252F562-F1
#
_cell.length_a   1.000
_cell.length_b   1.000
_cell.length_c   1.000
_cell.angle_alpha   90.00
_cell.angle_beta   90.00
_cell.angle_gamma   90.00
#
_symmetry.space_group_name_H-M   'P 1'
#
loop_
_entity.id
_entity.type
_entity.pdbx_description
1 polymer ?
#
loop_
_entity_poly.entity_id
_entity_poly.type
_entity_poly.pdbx_seq_one_letter_code
_entity_poly.pdbx_strand_id
1 'polypeptide(L)'
;MQSSQRGTTTGSVWLRRPSTPLEHSPYASTIASNRRFSRRASFSHSTASMVFCSSARRISGVSCSPCRSHHTRTTCPLSAASLLISRFVTIHPINAILITFSSVCFTTASIPPLSTRRKRFSLIGEDRLKIRQFCHKPIDNRAIQGKQKQSIIRYYSIRGSVLPREREINMKLAIGIDTGGTCTDAVLYDFETGAVLCRNKALTTYDDLTRGILEALDGLDPVLCKQASVAGLSTTLATNACVEGKFRRPRLLLLGIDRTGIERYGADYGFSDPDDIRYLPCRTTITGQIEQQPDWDYLRAHAKEWFSDVEGCAVCEVYGIRNGGVLEKQAAQIVREETGLPTVCASTLFGGLSSLERAASAVLNAGLLPLTQDFLNAVARAFRARGIEAEIFIVRSDSSLMGLQYSAEHAVETLLSGPAASALGGSALAQEEAAVIVDIGGTTTDVALIEHGAPLLSEDGIRVGQWKTLVRGLFATSFALGGDSAVRWDKNGALTLGPDRVIPLCVLASRHPEITEILRAQVERIPSHTLPLHEFLTLNRTDWRKLPLTKQEIGLCLTLEDGPKSFQQAADALGVDKYCLRTQSLERAGVVLRAGLTPTDIMHVRGDYTAYDRKASLLAARFTAQSLGISLEELCEEVYEHISREVFYAVAQMLLEHASPHFRQNGLDDGIRELLRMQWETRNSDSPSLLQYAFRSVAPLVGIGGPVHLFLPEAARALGAPCIIPDCAAVANAVGAVTGQMSVKVSAEIRPHGLSPEDDKQGDFEVLCEGESPAYFASEEDAVIWSTGRLKALAEQRLRAQGAVGVLSFETTTDDITSAAGGGCIRLATRISVTAGTNLSPDHKEDLHV
;
A
#
# COMPACT_ATOMS: atom_id res chain seq x y z
N MET A 1 -5.20 -23.23 -51.80
CA MET A 1 -4.31 -23.99 -52.72
C MET A 1 -3.21 -24.58 -51.84
N GLN A 2 -2.97 -25.90 -51.80
CA GLN A 2 -2.25 -26.70 -52.80
C GLN A 2 -0.87 -26.11 -53.16
N SER A 3 0.25 -26.84 -53.11
CA SER A 3 0.48 -28.22 -52.60
C SER A 3 1.99 -28.56 -52.52
N SER A 4 2.38 -29.34 -51.50
CA SER A 4 3.48 -30.36 -51.48
C SER A 4 4.80 -30.15 -52.25
N GLN A 5 5.93 -30.44 -51.59
CA GLN A 5 6.72 -31.66 -51.87
C GLN A 5 7.71 -32.02 -50.75
N ARG A 6 8.34 -33.21 -50.83
CA ARG A 6 9.32 -33.76 -49.87
C ARG A 6 10.64 -34.11 -50.60
N GLY A 7 11.75 -34.15 -49.87
CA GLY A 7 13.00 -34.80 -50.29
C GLY A 7 13.74 -35.40 -49.08
N THR A 8 14.44 -36.52 -49.24
CA THR A 8 14.93 -37.34 -48.10
C THR A 8 16.28 -38.00 -48.33
N THR A 9 17.06 -38.09 -47.23
CA THR A 9 18.05 -39.15 -46.87
C THR A 9 19.24 -39.51 -47.78
N THR A 10 20.45 -39.32 -47.24
CA THR A 10 21.63 -40.23 -47.32
C THR A 10 22.52 -40.01 -46.08
N GLY A 11 23.46 -40.91 -45.73
CA GLY A 11 24.33 -40.70 -44.55
C GLY A 11 25.57 -41.59 -44.41
N SER A 12 26.35 -41.31 -43.35
CA SER A 12 27.39 -42.10 -42.66
C SER A 12 28.60 -42.67 -43.43
N VAL A 13 29.82 -42.19 -43.09
CA VAL A 13 31.13 -42.88 -43.21
C VAL A 13 32.01 -42.52 -41.98
N TRP A 14 33.01 -43.35 -41.65
CA TRP A 14 33.88 -43.31 -40.44
C TRP A 14 35.39 -43.08 -40.74
N LEU A 15 36.25 -43.13 -39.69
CA LEU A 15 37.76 -43.18 -39.62
C LEU A 15 38.42 -41.87 -39.13
N ARG A 16 39.53 -41.81 -38.35
CA ARG A 16 40.33 -42.79 -37.55
C ARG A 16 41.18 -42.05 -36.47
N ARG A 17 41.77 -42.77 -35.48
CA ARG A 17 42.80 -42.30 -34.51
C ARG A 17 44.23 -42.71 -34.93
N PRO A 18 45.33 -42.17 -34.34
CA PRO A 18 45.91 -42.57 -33.02
C PRO A 18 45.85 -41.39 -31.99
N SER A 19 46.69 -41.11 -30.96
CA SER A 19 48.00 -41.59 -30.44
C SER A 19 48.13 -41.38 -28.91
N THR A 20 49.18 -41.96 -28.27
CA THR A 20 49.61 -41.89 -26.84
C THR A 20 51.14 -42.19 -26.76
N PRO A 21 51.82 -42.49 -25.62
CA PRO A 21 51.54 -42.44 -24.15
C PRO A 21 52.51 -41.45 -23.43
N LEU A 22 52.90 -41.45 -22.14
CA LEU A 22 52.92 -42.30 -20.91
C LEU A 22 52.74 -41.33 -19.68
N GLU A 23 52.59 -41.65 -18.38
CA GLU A 23 52.33 -42.83 -17.50
C GLU A 23 51.71 -42.29 -16.16
N HIS A 24 51.62 -42.88 -14.95
CA HIS A 24 52.16 -44.10 -14.29
C HIS A 24 51.07 -44.74 -13.37
N SER A 25 51.41 -45.28 -12.18
CA SER A 25 50.55 -46.16 -11.35
C SER A 25 50.97 -46.19 -9.84
N PRO A 26 50.44 -47.06 -8.93
CA PRO A 26 49.16 -46.87 -8.20
C PRO A 26 49.22 -47.17 -6.66
N TYR A 27 48.07 -47.16 -5.97
CA TYR A 27 47.74 -48.06 -4.83
C TYR A 27 46.21 -48.20 -4.64
N ALA A 28 45.71 -49.21 -3.91
CA ALA A 28 44.26 -49.50 -3.74
C ALA A 28 43.90 -50.37 -2.50
N SER A 29 42.57 -50.54 -2.23
CA SER A 29 41.92 -51.43 -1.22
C SER A 29 42.12 -51.04 0.28
N THR A 30 41.28 -51.36 1.28
CA THR A 30 40.40 -52.54 1.60
C THR A 30 39.32 -52.08 2.63
N ILE A 31 38.00 -52.23 2.45
CA ILE A 31 37.05 -53.33 2.85
C ILE A 31 36.95 -53.69 4.37
N ALA A 32 35.70 -53.72 4.89
CA ALA A 32 35.18 -54.42 6.11
C ALA A 32 35.58 -53.92 7.53
N SER A 33 34.85 -54.21 8.64
CA SER A 33 33.39 -54.44 8.87
C SER A 33 33.02 -54.51 10.39
N ASN A 34 31.71 -54.50 10.69
CA ASN A 34 31.02 -55.20 11.81
C ASN A 34 30.99 -54.67 13.29
N ARG A 35 29.76 -54.76 13.86
CA ARG A 35 29.36 -55.01 15.28
C ARG A 35 29.64 -53.91 16.32
N ARG A 36 28.61 -53.32 16.95
CA ARG A 36 27.74 -53.83 18.04
C ARG A 36 28.49 -54.21 19.33
N PHE A 37 28.27 -53.43 20.41
CA PHE A 37 27.57 -53.90 21.62
C PHE A 37 27.03 -52.74 22.47
N SER A 38 26.26 -53.03 23.51
CA SER A 38 25.53 -52.07 24.36
C SER A 38 25.99 -52.06 25.81
N ARG A 39 25.69 -50.98 26.56
CA ARG A 39 24.97 -51.04 27.86
C ARG A 39 24.62 -49.66 28.43
N ARG A 40 23.73 -49.68 29.44
CA ARG A 40 23.23 -48.51 30.19
C ARG A 40 24.24 -48.02 31.22
N ALA A 41 24.25 -46.71 31.48
CA ALA A 41 24.38 -46.15 32.83
C ALA A 41 23.69 -44.78 32.89
N SER A 42 23.08 -44.46 34.02
CA SER A 42 22.43 -43.18 34.32
C SER A 42 23.15 -42.47 35.44
N PHE A 43 23.32 -41.14 35.37
CA PHE A 43 23.21 -40.26 36.55
C PHE A 43 22.98 -38.81 36.13
N SER A 44 22.50 -37.99 37.06
CA SER A 44 22.14 -36.58 36.88
C SER A 44 23.25 -35.64 37.35
N HIS A 45 23.38 -34.48 36.69
CA HIS A 45 23.18 -33.16 37.32
C HIS A 45 23.28 -32.01 36.30
N SER A 46 22.84 -30.83 36.71
CA SER A 46 22.91 -29.57 35.95
C SER A 46 24.30 -28.93 36.02
N THR A 47 24.74 -28.31 34.92
CA THR A 47 25.37 -26.96 34.88
C THR A 47 25.70 -26.55 33.43
N ALA A 48 26.07 -25.28 33.22
CA ALA A 48 26.24 -24.67 31.89
C ALA A 48 27.70 -24.63 31.40
N SER A 49 27.87 -24.43 30.08
CA SER A 49 29.04 -23.83 29.41
C SER A 49 28.59 -23.37 28.02
N MET A 50 28.87 -22.16 27.50
CA MET A 50 30.15 -21.45 27.29
C MET A 50 31.12 -22.12 26.30
N VAL A 51 31.08 -21.67 25.04
CA VAL A 51 32.13 -21.82 24.00
C VAL A 51 31.96 -20.65 23.01
N PHE A 52 32.97 -19.96 22.48
CA PHE A 52 34.24 -19.48 23.05
C PHE A 52 34.75 -18.30 22.16
N CYS A 53 35.75 -17.54 22.60
CA CYS A 53 36.31 -16.40 21.84
C CYS A 53 37.55 -16.78 21.00
N SER A 54 37.73 -16.15 19.82
CA SER A 54 38.99 -15.77 19.13
C SER A 54 38.76 -15.69 17.60
N SER A 55 39.56 -15.02 16.76
CA SER A 55 40.90 -14.43 16.93
C SER A 55 41.11 -13.17 16.07
N ALA A 56 42.26 -12.49 16.21
CA ALA A 56 42.65 -11.30 15.43
C ALA A 56 44.19 -11.16 15.29
N ARG A 57 44.67 -10.11 14.58
CA ARG A 57 46.07 -9.75 14.20
C ARG A 57 46.53 -10.37 12.85
N ARG A 58 47.50 -9.82 12.09
CA ARG A 58 48.67 -8.93 12.36
C ARG A 58 48.77 -7.78 11.32
N ILE A 59 49.09 -6.51 11.65
CA ILE A 59 50.40 -5.88 12.05
C ILE A 59 51.42 -5.94 10.88
N SER A 60 52.08 -4.88 10.36
CA SER A 60 52.39 -3.46 10.75
C SER A 60 52.73 -2.60 9.49
N GLY A 61 52.96 -1.27 9.47
CA GLY A 61 53.01 -0.19 10.49
C GLY A 61 53.92 1.01 10.06
N VAL A 62 54.44 1.80 11.04
CA VAL A 62 55.44 2.92 10.89
C VAL A 62 54.83 4.26 10.38
N SER A 63 55.12 5.49 10.88
CA SER A 63 56.15 6.04 11.80
C SER A 63 55.71 7.28 12.65
N CYS A 64 56.42 7.48 13.78
CA CYS A 64 56.77 8.78 14.43
C CYS A 64 55.77 9.59 15.30
N SER A 65 56.38 10.40 16.19
CA SER A 65 55.87 11.20 17.33
C SER A 65 56.87 12.38 17.55
N PRO A 66 57.01 13.11 18.69
CA PRO A 66 56.19 13.31 19.91
C PRO A 66 56.09 14.79 20.39
N CYS A 67 55.30 15.09 21.44
CA CYS A 67 55.50 16.13 22.49
C CYS A 67 54.28 16.22 23.45
N ARG A 68 54.35 16.61 24.74
CA ARG A 68 55.46 16.82 25.71
C ARG A 68 54.89 16.94 27.15
N SER A 69 55.65 16.53 28.19
CA SER A 69 55.55 16.94 29.64
C SER A 69 54.22 16.76 30.41
N HIS A 70 54.15 16.53 31.73
CA HIS A 70 55.10 16.15 32.79
C HIS A 70 54.30 15.38 33.88
N HIS A 71 54.82 14.34 34.54
CA HIS A 71 55.43 14.34 35.90
C HIS A 71 54.60 15.09 37.00
N THR A 72 54.35 14.54 38.21
CA THR A 72 55.07 13.46 38.92
C THR A 72 54.22 12.71 39.98
N ARG A 73 54.70 11.50 40.33
CA ARG A 73 54.66 10.74 41.62
C ARG A 73 54.14 11.49 42.88
N THR A 74 53.49 10.90 43.89
CA THR A 74 52.99 9.52 44.25
C THR A 74 51.90 9.72 45.37
N THR A 75 51.43 8.84 46.28
CA THR A 75 51.86 7.53 46.87
C THR A 75 50.68 6.81 47.56
N CYS A 76 50.87 5.55 48.00
CA CYS A 76 49.95 4.71 48.81
C CYS A 76 50.45 4.66 50.31
N PRO A 77 49.88 3.92 51.30
CA PRO A 77 48.66 3.05 51.31
C PRO A 77 47.78 3.09 52.62
N LEU A 78 46.67 2.32 52.65
CA LEU A 78 45.93 1.78 53.86
C LEU A 78 45.32 2.81 54.87
N SER A 79 44.36 2.52 55.77
CA SER A 79 43.25 1.53 55.82
C SER A 79 42.26 1.84 56.99
N ALA A 80 40.96 1.54 56.80
CA ALA A 80 39.92 1.26 57.82
C ALA A 80 39.41 2.33 58.84
N ALA A 81 38.11 2.65 58.70
CA ALA A 81 37.06 2.73 59.74
C ALA A 81 37.02 3.83 60.85
N SER A 82 36.00 4.71 60.71
CA SER A 82 35.00 5.11 61.75
C SER A 82 35.16 6.37 62.64
N LEU A 83 34.09 7.20 62.58
CA LEU A 83 33.48 8.11 63.58
C LEU A 83 34.06 9.53 63.90
N LEU A 84 33.23 10.52 63.53
CA LEU A 84 32.86 11.79 64.23
C LEU A 84 33.73 13.08 64.18
N ILE A 85 33.09 14.12 63.61
CA ILE A 85 33.09 15.56 63.99
C ILE A 85 34.36 16.42 63.76
N SER A 86 34.28 17.38 62.80
CA SER A 86 34.06 18.81 63.13
C SER A 86 33.85 19.71 61.89
N ARG A 87 33.29 20.91 62.13
CA ARG A 87 33.05 22.07 61.22
C ARG A 87 31.91 21.86 60.19
N PHE A 88 30.80 22.63 60.19
CA PHE A 88 30.62 24.09 59.95
C PHE A 88 31.06 24.53 58.54
N VAL A 89 30.28 25.27 57.74
CA VAL A 89 29.27 26.30 58.07
C VAL A 89 27.92 26.13 57.32
N THR A 90 26.86 26.75 57.86
CA THR A 90 25.47 26.95 57.39
C THR A 90 25.33 27.58 55.97
N ILE A 91 24.27 27.41 55.17
CA ILE A 91 22.79 27.58 55.38
C ILE A 91 22.48 29.10 55.59
N HIS A 92 21.52 29.82 54.95
CA HIS A 92 20.07 29.57 54.77
C HIS A 92 19.38 30.40 53.59
N PRO A 93 18.06 30.81 53.54
CA PRO A 93 17.26 30.62 52.31
C PRO A 93 16.33 31.80 51.85
N ILE A 94 15.35 31.47 50.99
CA ILE A 94 13.96 32.00 50.82
C ILE A 94 13.62 33.40 51.42
N ASN A 95 13.32 34.36 50.54
CA ASN A 95 12.10 35.21 50.47
C ASN A 95 12.23 36.10 49.21
N ALA A 96 11.25 36.35 48.32
CA ALA A 96 9.81 36.64 48.41
C ALA A 96 9.46 38.15 48.50
N ILE A 97 8.50 38.57 47.66
CA ILE A 97 7.61 39.76 47.75
C ILE A 97 8.09 41.14 47.18
N LEU A 98 7.41 41.53 46.08
CA LEU A 98 6.90 42.84 45.59
C LEU A 98 7.69 44.17 45.75
N ILE A 99 7.58 45.02 44.71
CA ILE A 99 6.99 46.40 44.69
C ILE A 99 7.24 46.99 43.27
N THR A 100 6.30 47.12 42.31
CA THR A 100 4.93 47.71 42.16
C THR A 100 4.88 49.15 41.63
N PHE A 101 4.37 49.30 40.40
CA PHE A 101 3.57 50.42 39.84
C PHE A 101 2.57 49.74 38.86
N SER A 102 1.22 49.89 38.85
CA SER A 102 0.30 51.03 38.96
C SER A 102 0.32 51.93 37.70
N SER A 103 -0.75 52.24 36.96
CA SER A 103 -2.23 52.05 37.10
C SER A 103 -2.88 52.09 35.68
N VAL A 104 -4.05 51.53 35.35
CA VAL A 104 -5.46 52.04 35.46
C VAL A 104 -6.31 51.01 34.66
N CYS A 105 -7.35 50.29 35.14
CA CYS A 105 -8.73 50.64 35.58
C CYS A 105 -9.78 50.99 34.49
N PHE A 106 -10.78 50.10 34.29
CA PHE A 106 -12.24 50.25 34.01
C PHE A 106 -12.72 48.92 33.37
N THR A 107 -13.37 47.97 34.06
CA THR A 107 -14.83 47.82 34.38
C THR A 107 -15.75 47.95 33.14
N THR A 108 -16.78 47.13 32.89
CA THR A 108 -17.80 46.40 33.71
C THR A 108 -18.28 45.10 33.01
N ALA A 109 -19.03 44.13 33.58
CA ALA A 109 -19.44 43.78 34.95
C ALA A 109 -19.97 42.31 34.99
N SER A 110 -20.14 41.75 36.18
CA SER A 110 -20.65 40.38 36.42
C SER A 110 -22.11 40.36 36.89
N ILE A 111 -22.89 39.31 36.56
CA ILE A 111 -24.14 38.97 37.25
C ILE A 111 -24.26 37.44 37.45
N PRO A 112 -24.27 36.95 38.70
CA PRO A 112 -24.79 35.64 39.08
C PRO A 112 -26.07 35.79 39.94
N PRO A 113 -26.61 34.74 40.58
CA PRO A 113 -27.57 33.82 39.98
C PRO A 113 -28.97 33.93 40.62
N LEU A 114 -30.03 33.45 39.94
CA LEU A 114 -31.36 33.33 40.53
C LEU A 114 -32.01 31.96 40.30
N SER A 115 -32.73 31.50 41.31
CA SER A 115 -33.38 30.18 41.38
C SER A 115 -34.81 30.22 40.81
N THR A 116 -35.44 29.10 40.44
CA THR A 116 -36.21 28.27 41.38
C THR A 116 -36.93 27.09 40.71
N ARG A 117 -37.18 26.00 41.46
CA ARG A 117 -38.35 25.08 41.45
C ARG A 117 -38.78 24.45 40.08
N ARG A 118 -39.00 23.14 39.94
CA ARG A 118 -39.84 22.19 40.73
C ARG A 118 -39.26 20.76 40.60
N LYS A 119 -39.21 19.91 41.65
CA LYS A 119 -40.27 19.01 42.21
C LYS A 119 -40.94 18.07 41.17
N ARG A 120 -41.18 16.76 41.41
CA ARG A 120 -40.72 15.78 42.43
C ARG A 120 -41.42 14.39 42.18
N PHE A 121 -40.67 13.25 42.19
CA PHE A 121 -41.17 11.84 42.32
C PHE A 121 -42.22 11.34 41.28
N SER A 122 -42.59 10.05 41.14
CA SER A 122 -42.30 8.76 41.83
C SER A 122 -42.18 7.61 40.79
N LEU A 123 -41.25 6.63 40.87
CA LEU A 123 -41.08 5.48 41.80
C LEU A 123 -42.03 4.28 41.53
N ILE A 124 -41.55 3.05 41.84
CA ILE A 124 -42.12 1.69 41.56
C ILE A 124 -41.90 1.24 40.09
N GLY A 125 -41.50 0.00 39.77
CA GLY A 125 -41.19 -1.17 40.61
C GLY A 125 -40.53 -2.31 39.80
N GLU A 126 -40.17 -3.42 40.45
CA GLU A 126 -39.24 -4.42 39.92
C GLU A 126 -39.88 -5.66 39.23
N ASP A 127 -39.02 -6.36 38.48
CA ASP A 127 -38.80 -7.81 38.52
C ASP A 127 -39.28 -8.76 37.38
N ARG A 128 -38.44 -9.79 37.22
CA ARG A 128 -38.35 -10.89 36.25
C ARG A 128 -39.64 -11.69 36.00
N LEU A 129 -39.81 -12.26 34.79
CA LEU A 129 -39.32 -13.63 34.46
C LEU A 129 -39.55 -14.09 32.99
N LYS A 130 -38.90 -15.20 32.64
CA LYS A 130 -39.00 -15.95 31.36
C LYS A 130 -40.27 -16.81 31.31
N ILE A 131 -40.72 -17.24 30.11
CA ILE A 131 -40.90 -18.66 29.71
C ILE A 131 -41.54 -18.83 28.30
N ARG A 132 -40.81 -19.52 27.39
CA ARG A 132 -41.23 -20.43 26.28
C ARG A 132 -42.27 -19.99 25.21
N GLN A 133 -42.55 -20.72 24.11
CA GLN A 133 -41.81 -21.59 23.14
C GLN A 133 -42.89 -22.27 22.22
N PHE A 134 -42.55 -22.77 21.02
CA PHE A 134 -43.42 -23.55 20.09
C PHE A 134 -44.56 -22.76 19.37
N CYS A 135 -45.03 -23.10 18.15
CA CYS A 135 -44.37 -23.75 16.99
C CYS A 135 -45.18 -23.63 15.68
N HIS A 136 -44.51 -23.88 14.55
CA HIS A 136 -44.98 -24.49 13.28
C HIS A 136 -46.31 -24.13 12.57
N LYS A 137 -46.10 -23.64 11.32
CA LYS A 137 -46.67 -24.12 10.03
C LYS A 137 -48.02 -23.56 9.53
N PRO A 138 -48.28 -23.63 8.19
CA PRO A 138 -49.10 -22.65 7.48
C PRO A 138 -50.44 -23.18 6.97
N ILE A 139 -51.23 -22.31 6.33
CA ILE A 139 -52.37 -22.65 5.47
C ILE A 139 -52.19 -21.96 4.10
N ASP A 140 -52.58 -22.66 3.04
CA ASP A 140 -52.38 -22.30 1.62
C ASP A 140 -53.69 -21.79 0.97
N ASN A 141 -53.56 -21.27 -0.25
CA ASN A 141 -54.57 -20.69 -1.12
C ASN A 141 -55.86 -21.51 -1.31
N ARG A 142 -56.99 -20.81 -1.54
CA ARG A 142 -57.72 -20.86 -2.83
C ARG A 142 -58.82 -19.78 -2.97
N ALA A 143 -59.11 -19.44 -4.22
CA ALA A 143 -59.99 -18.33 -4.62
C ALA A 143 -61.46 -18.74 -4.79
N ILE A 144 -62.37 -17.76 -4.70
CA ILE A 144 -63.73 -17.80 -5.26
C ILE A 144 -63.98 -16.50 -6.05
N GLN A 145 -64.73 -16.59 -7.15
CA GLN A 145 -64.96 -15.50 -8.10
C GLN A 145 -66.29 -14.75 -7.86
N GLY A 146 -66.25 -13.42 -7.90
CA GLY A 146 -67.06 -12.63 -8.85
C GLY A 146 -68.42 -12.04 -8.43
N LYS A 147 -68.63 -10.77 -8.87
CA LYS A 147 -69.91 -10.05 -9.09
C LYS A 147 -70.68 -9.64 -7.80
N GLN A 148 -71.44 -8.52 -7.74
CA GLN A 148 -71.71 -7.40 -8.67
C GLN A 148 -72.29 -6.18 -7.90
N LYS A 149 -72.58 -5.06 -8.60
CA LYS A 149 -73.21 -3.80 -8.11
C LYS A 149 -72.29 -2.97 -7.21
N GLN A 150 -71.66 -1.85 -7.61
CA GLN A 150 -71.86 -0.90 -8.73
C GLN A 150 -73.04 0.07 -8.55
N SER A 151 -72.72 1.32 -8.20
CA SER A 151 -73.58 2.50 -8.26
C SER A 151 -73.24 3.37 -9.49
N ILE A 152 -74.26 3.50 -10.34
CA ILE A 152 -74.50 4.42 -11.48
C ILE A 152 -73.73 5.78 -11.40
N ILE A 153 -72.94 6.28 -12.39
CA ILE A 153 -73.12 6.54 -13.85
C ILE A 153 -73.99 7.81 -14.10
N ARG A 154 -73.70 8.87 -14.90
CA ARG A 154 -73.11 9.10 -16.26
C ARG A 154 -72.40 10.50 -16.27
N TYR A 155 -71.30 10.83 -16.97
CA TYR A 155 -70.88 10.75 -18.40
C TYR A 155 -71.13 12.04 -19.23
N TYR A 156 -70.06 12.80 -19.54
CA TYR A 156 -69.83 13.75 -20.67
C TYR A 156 -68.43 14.41 -20.48
N SER A 157 -67.76 15.06 -21.46
CA SER A 157 -67.20 14.53 -22.71
C SER A 157 -66.07 15.44 -23.28
N ILE A 158 -65.10 14.87 -24.00
CA ILE A 158 -64.16 15.47 -24.99
C ILE A 158 -63.62 16.91 -24.73
N ARG A 159 -62.37 17.02 -24.22
CA ARG A 159 -61.23 17.70 -24.89
C ARG A 159 -59.93 17.67 -24.05
N GLY A 160 -58.81 17.84 -24.74
CA GLY A 160 -57.48 17.48 -24.25
C GLY A 160 -56.96 18.25 -23.03
N SER A 161 -56.28 17.49 -22.17
CA SER A 161 -55.18 17.95 -21.33
C SER A 161 -54.03 16.95 -21.50
N VAL A 162 -52.80 17.45 -21.56
CA VAL A 162 -51.61 16.60 -21.66
C VAL A 162 -51.35 15.99 -20.29
N LEU A 163 -51.31 14.65 -20.19
CA LEU A 163 -50.71 14.00 -19.03
C LEU A 163 -49.24 14.45 -18.94
N PRO A 164 -48.74 14.88 -17.78
CA PRO A 164 -47.34 15.26 -17.67
C PRO A 164 -46.48 14.07 -18.09
N ARG A 165 -45.45 14.33 -18.91
CA ARG A 165 -44.43 13.32 -19.17
C ARG A 165 -43.87 12.85 -17.84
N GLU A 166 -43.46 11.59 -17.81
CA GLU A 166 -42.55 11.11 -16.77
C GLU A 166 -41.38 12.09 -16.70
N ARG A 167 -41.03 12.52 -15.48
CA ARG A 167 -39.80 13.30 -15.30
C ARG A 167 -38.65 12.34 -15.60
N GLU A 168 -37.97 12.57 -16.71
CA GLU A 168 -36.58 12.16 -16.85
C GLU A 168 -35.82 12.85 -15.69
N ILE A 169 -35.61 12.09 -14.61
CA ILE A 169 -34.64 12.46 -13.58
C ILE A 169 -33.31 12.38 -14.32
N ASN A 170 -32.62 13.51 -14.44
CA ASN A 170 -31.35 13.60 -15.17
C ASN A 170 -30.22 13.05 -14.29
N MET A 171 -30.37 11.79 -13.87
CA MET A 171 -29.58 11.15 -12.81
C MET A 171 -28.10 11.23 -13.14
N LYS A 172 -27.33 11.82 -12.24
CA LYS A 172 -25.89 12.00 -12.38
C LYS A 172 -25.17 10.70 -12.03
N LEU A 173 -25.39 9.70 -12.87
CA LEU A 173 -24.87 8.36 -12.68
C LEU A 173 -23.39 8.28 -13.04
N ALA A 174 -22.67 7.50 -12.25
CA ALA A 174 -21.28 7.14 -12.49
C ALA A 174 -21.04 5.63 -12.28
N ILE A 175 -20.02 5.10 -12.96
CA ILE A 175 -19.56 3.71 -12.78
C ILE A 175 -18.21 3.72 -12.09
N GLY A 176 -18.14 3.18 -10.88
CA GLY A 176 -16.89 2.97 -10.17
C GLY A 176 -16.36 1.56 -10.39
N ILE A 177 -15.06 1.40 -10.65
CA ILE A 177 -14.41 0.10 -10.82
C ILE A 177 -13.06 0.08 -10.07
N ASP A 178 -12.89 -0.88 -9.16
CA ASP A 178 -11.58 -1.20 -8.57
C ASP A 178 -11.06 -2.52 -9.11
N THR A 179 -9.85 -2.51 -9.68
CA THR A 179 -9.18 -3.72 -10.16
C THR A 179 -8.12 -4.15 -9.13
N GLY A 180 -8.62 -4.88 -8.13
CA GLY A 180 -7.85 -5.44 -7.03
C GLY A 180 -7.11 -6.75 -7.38
N GLY A 181 -6.28 -7.22 -6.44
CA GLY A 181 -5.40 -8.36 -6.65
C GLY A 181 -6.10 -9.72 -6.82
N THR A 182 -7.28 -9.89 -6.19
CA THR A 182 -8.07 -11.14 -6.23
C THR A 182 -9.40 -10.95 -6.97
N CYS A 183 -10.04 -9.78 -6.82
CA CYS A 183 -11.34 -9.45 -7.40
C CYS A 183 -11.32 -8.09 -8.12
N THR A 184 -12.20 -7.97 -9.11
CA THR A 184 -12.56 -6.69 -9.75
C THR A 184 -13.95 -6.31 -9.24
N ASP A 185 -14.03 -5.19 -8.52
CA ASP A 185 -15.27 -4.63 -7.98
C ASP A 185 -15.85 -3.60 -8.93
N ALA A 186 -17.17 -3.58 -9.07
CA ALA A 186 -17.87 -2.56 -9.83
C ALA A 186 -19.12 -2.05 -9.10
N VAL A 187 -19.37 -0.75 -9.16
CA VAL A 187 -20.57 -0.09 -8.61
C VAL A 187 -21.19 0.85 -9.62
N LEU A 188 -22.51 0.99 -9.54
CA LEU A 188 -23.26 2.09 -10.11
C LEU A 188 -23.62 3.06 -8.99
N TYR A 189 -23.15 4.30 -9.09
CA TYR A 189 -23.29 5.34 -8.08
C TYR A 189 -24.13 6.50 -8.61
N ASP A 190 -24.93 7.12 -7.75
CA ASP A 190 -25.70 8.32 -8.04
C ASP A 190 -25.15 9.52 -7.26
N PHE A 191 -24.61 10.52 -7.97
CA PHE A 191 -24.10 11.74 -7.35
C PHE A 191 -25.20 12.63 -6.73
N GLU A 192 -26.48 12.49 -7.09
CA GLU A 192 -27.55 13.32 -6.50
C GLU A 192 -27.98 12.84 -5.11
N THR A 193 -28.03 11.52 -4.90
CA THR A 193 -28.43 10.92 -3.62
C THR A 193 -27.25 10.39 -2.79
N GLY A 194 -26.06 10.29 -3.38
CA GLY A 194 -24.88 9.67 -2.76
C GLY A 194 -24.98 8.15 -2.64
N ALA A 195 -25.91 7.51 -3.36
CA ALA A 195 -26.27 6.11 -3.18
C ALA A 195 -25.57 5.16 -4.16
N VAL A 196 -25.20 3.98 -3.67
CA VAL A 196 -24.81 2.83 -4.51
C VAL A 196 -26.08 2.13 -4.99
N LEU A 197 -26.51 2.43 -6.22
CA LEU A 197 -27.71 1.87 -6.84
C LEU A 197 -27.56 0.39 -7.19
N CYS A 198 -26.35 -0.01 -7.60
CA CYS A 198 -26.03 -1.39 -7.97
C CYS A 198 -24.57 -1.71 -7.66
N ARG A 199 -24.24 -2.98 -7.41
CA ARG A 199 -22.88 -3.45 -7.10
C ARG A 199 -22.64 -4.87 -7.59
N ASN A 200 -21.41 -5.18 -7.98
CA ASN A 200 -20.98 -6.52 -8.36
C ASN A 200 -19.48 -6.74 -8.07
N LYS A 201 -19.06 -8.00 -7.95
CA LYS A 201 -17.67 -8.42 -7.67
C LYS A 201 -17.33 -9.65 -8.51
N ALA A 202 -16.43 -9.49 -9.48
CA ALA A 202 -15.92 -10.57 -10.32
C ALA A 202 -14.48 -10.97 -9.92
N LEU A 203 -13.96 -12.06 -10.48
CA LEU A 203 -12.57 -12.47 -10.27
C LEU A 203 -11.61 -11.70 -11.20
N THR A 204 -10.51 -11.19 -10.66
CA THR A 204 -9.50 -10.51 -11.48
C THR A 204 -8.86 -11.52 -12.44
N THR A 205 -9.04 -11.29 -13.73
CA THR A 205 -8.52 -12.13 -14.81
C THR A 205 -7.26 -11.49 -15.37
N TYR A 206 -6.08 -11.91 -14.91
CA TYR A 206 -4.79 -11.30 -15.29
C TYR A 206 -4.39 -11.59 -16.75
N ASP A 207 -4.80 -12.73 -17.31
CA ASP A 207 -4.54 -13.15 -18.69
C ASP A 207 -5.42 -12.44 -19.72
N ASP A 208 -6.59 -11.95 -19.31
CA ASP A 208 -7.45 -11.04 -20.06
C ASP A 208 -8.26 -10.14 -19.10
N LEU A 209 -7.68 -8.99 -18.75
CA LEU A 209 -8.34 -7.97 -17.92
C LEU A 209 -9.69 -7.54 -18.52
N THR A 210 -9.85 -7.62 -19.85
CA THR A 210 -11.11 -7.30 -20.53
C THR A 210 -12.24 -8.19 -20.03
N ARG A 211 -11.97 -9.49 -19.81
CA ARG A 211 -12.95 -10.46 -19.32
C ARG A 211 -13.35 -10.16 -17.88
N GLY A 212 -12.38 -9.90 -16.98
CA GLY A 212 -12.66 -9.57 -15.58
C GLY A 212 -13.50 -8.29 -15.43
N ILE A 213 -13.19 -7.25 -16.21
CA ILE A 213 -13.97 -5.99 -16.22
C ILE A 213 -15.36 -6.22 -16.84
N LEU A 214 -15.48 -7.03 -17.91
CA LEU A 214 -16.77 -7.40 -18.49
C LEU A 214 -17.65 -8.15 -17.49
N GLU A 215 -17.12 -9.17 -16.80
CA GLU A 215 -17.81 -9.94 -15.76
C GLU A 215 -18.24 -9.04 -14.58
N ALA A 216 -17.41 -8.07 -14.19
CA ALA A 216 -17.76 -7.09 -13.17
C ALA A 216 -18.93 -6.19 -13.60
N LEU A 217 -18.97 -5.79 -14.89
CA LEU A 217 -20.10 -5.06 -15.47
C LEU A 217 -21.34 -5.95 -15.74
N ASP A 218 -21.20 -7.28 -15.84
CA ASP A 218 -22.28 -8.31 -15.90
C ASP A 218 -23.36 -8.15 -14.82
N GLY A 219 -22.95 -7.87 -13.59
CA GLY A 219 -23.86 -7.77 -12.43
C GLY A 219 -24.42 -6.37 -12.16
N LEU A 220 -24.14 -5.38 -13.03
CA LEU A 220 -24.73 -4.04 -12.93
C LEU A 220 -25.94 -3.89 -13.87
N ASP A 221 -26.82 -2.93 -13.60
CA ASP A 221 -27.95 -2.64 -14.50
C ASP A 221 -27.45 -2.10 -15.86
N PRO A 222 -27.71 -2.80 -16.99
CA PRO A 222 -27.15 -2.46 -18.30
C PRO A 222 -27.91 -1.34 -19.03
N VAL A 223 -29.03 -0.83 -18.46
CA VAL A 223 -29.71 0.38 -18.92
C VAL A 223 -29.09 1.58 -18.22
N LEU A 224 -28.96 1.52 -16.89
CA LEU A 224 -28.40 2.62 -16.09
C LEU A 224 -26.90 2.82 -16.35
N CYS A 225 -26.13 1.75 -16.60
CA CYS A 225 -24.71 1.88 -17.02
C CYS A 225 -24.52 2.66 -18.32
N LYS A 226 -25.55 2.75 -19.19
CA LYS A 226 -25.50 3.54 -20.44
C LYS A 226 -25.90 5.00 -20.22
N GLN A 227 -26.53 5.30 -19.10
CA GLN A 227 -26.86 6.66 -18.65
C GLN A 227 -25.72 7.26 -17.80
N ALA A 228 -24.74 6.44 -17.38
CA ALA A 228 -23.57 6.92 -16.67
C ALA A 228 -22.76 7.90 -17.52
N SER A 229 -22.53 9.08 -16.97
CA SER A 229 -21.79 10.16 -17.64
C SER A 229 -20.29 10.11 -17.34
N VAL A 230 -19.92 9.51 -16.22
CA VAL A 230 -18.56 9.46 -15.66
C VAL A 230 -18.23 8.03 -15.24
N ALA A 231 -16.98 7.62 -15.40
CA ALA A 231 -16.47 6.38 -14.83
C ALA A 231 -15.13 6.63 -14.11
N GLY A 232 -15.03 6.09 -12.90
CA GLY A 232 -13.88 6.23 -12.03
C GLY A 232 -13.18 4.89 -11.83
N LEU A 233 -11.86 4.86 -11.99
CA LEU A 233 -11.04 3.65 -11.96
C LEU A 233 -9.97 3.70 -10.87
N SER A 234 -9.81 2.61 -10.11
CA SER A 234 -8.63 2.35 -9.29
C SER A 234 -8.01 1.00 -9.66
N THR A 235 -6.70 0.83 -9.43
CA THR A 235 -6.07 -0.47 -9.67
C THR A 235 -4.82 -0.71 -8.81
N THR A 236 -4.69 -1.95 -8.33
CA THR A 236 -3.50 -2.40 -7.61
C THR A 236 -2.34 -2.82 -8.54
N LEU A 237 -2.55 -2.86 -9.86
CA LEU A 237 -1.58 -3.35 -10.85
C LEU A 237 -0.22 -2.65 -10.77
N ALA A 238 -0.18 -1.32 -10.68
CA ALA A 238 1.08 -0.57 -10.60
C ALA A 238 1.85 -0.87 -9.30
N THR A 239 1.16 -0.87 -8.16
CA THR A 239 1.75 -1.22 -6.85
C THR A 239 2.34 -2.63 -6.88
N ASN A 240 1.58 -3.60 -7.37
CA ASN A 240 2.00 -5.01 -7.44
C ASN A 240 3.22 -5.15 -8.39
N ALA A 241 3.21 -4.50 -9.55
CA ALA A 241 4.35 -4.51 -10.47
C ALA A 241 5.63 -3.94 -9.84
N CYS A 242 5.53 -2.85 -9.06
CA CYS A 242 6.67 -2.25 -8.36
C CYS A 242 7.18 -3.10 -7.19
N VAL A 243 6.29 -3.70 -6.40
CA VAL A 243 6.66 -4.56 -5.25
C VAL A 243 7.24 -5.90 -5.71
N GLU A 244 6.72 -6.47 -6.81
CA GLU A 244 7.16 -7.77 -7.34
C GLU A 244 8.32 -7.66 -8.37
N GLY A 245 8.72 -6.44 -8.76
CA GLY A 245 9.76 -6.21 -9.77
C GLY A 245 9.35 -6.63 -11.19
N LYS A 246 8.07 -6.46 -11.55
CA LYS A 246 7.44 -6.95 -12.79
C LYS A 246 6.95 -5.84 -13.74
N PHE A 247 7.34 -4.59 -13.52
CA PHE A 247 7.15 -3.53 -14.52
C PHE A 247 8.08 -3.73 -15.72
N ARG A 248 7.79 -3.09 -16.88
CA ARG A 248 8.61 -3.21 -18.08
C ARG A 248 9.99 -2.62 -17.85
N ARG A 249 11.07 -3.27 -18.32
CA ARG A 249 12.43 -2.88 -17.92
C ARG A 249 12.79 -1.49 -18.49
N PRO A 250 13.02 -0.47 -17.67
CA PRO A 250 13.46 0.85 -18.12
C PRO A 250 14.98 1.00 -17.96
N ARG A 251 15.55 2.10 -18.48
CA ARG A 251 16.94 2.50 -18.18
C ARG A 251 17.05 4.00 -17.94
N LEU A 252 17.79 4.35 -16.89
CA LEU A 252 18.05 5.74 -16.51
C LEU A 252 19.23 6.31 -17.32
N LEU A 253 19.03 7.43 -18.01
CA LEU A 253 20.08 8.31 -18.50
C LEU A 253 20.29 9.44 -17.48
N LEU A 254 21.41 9.38 -16.77
CA LEU A 254 21.74 10.29 -15.68
C LEU A 254 22.73 11.36 -16.15
N LEU A 255 22.35 12.62 -15.98
CA LEU A 255 23.10 13.80 -16.40
C LEU A 255 23.71 14.50 -15.17
N GLY A 256 25.03 14.68 -15.17
CA GLY A 256 25.78 15.49 -14.20
C GLY A 256 26.07 14.87 -12.83
N ILE A 257 25.51 13.70 -12.50
CA ILE A 257 25.97 12.86 -11.38
C ILE A 257 27.00 11.85 -11.90
N ASP A 258 28.04 11.59 -11.12
CA ASP A 258 29.04 10.57 -11.39
C ASP A 258 28.62 9.20 -10.82
N ARG A 259 29.38 8.16 -11.19
CA ARG A 259 29.15 6.80 -10.70
C ARG A 259 29.32 6.69 -9.17
N THR A 260 30.22 7.45 -8.54
CA THR A 260 30.48 7.33 -7.09
C THR A 260 29.35 7.87 -6.22
N GLY A 261 28.59 8.86 -6.70
CA GLY A 261 27.35 9.30 -6.06
C GLY A 261 26.28 8.20 -6.01
N ILE A 262 26.09 7.47 -7.12
CA ILE A 262 25.15 6.34 -7.19
C ILE A 262 25.63 5.16 -6.35
N GLU A 263 26.92 4.78 -6.42
CA GLU A 263 27.47 3.67 -5.63
C GLU A 263 27.39 3.91 -4.11
N ARG A 264 27.19 5.15 -3.65
CA ARG A 264 27.01 5.48 -2.24
C ARG A 264 25.56 5.53 -1.77
N TYR A 265 24.64 6.04 -2.59
CA TYR A 265 23.26 6.36 -2.17
C TYR A 265 22.16 5.71 -3.02
N GLY A 266 22.48 5.20 -4.21
CA GLY A 266 21.48 4.78 -5.20
C GLY A 266 20.55 3.66 -4.71
N ALA A 267 21.07 2.72 -3.92
CA ALA A 267 20.32 1.58 -3.41
C ALA A 267 19.07 1.97 -2.59
N ASP A 268 19.12 3.07 -1.83
CA ASP A 268 18.01 3.56 -1.00
C ASP A 268 16.79 4.05 -1.82
N TYR A 269 17.01 4.27 -3.12
CA TYR A 269 16.05 4.73 -4.13
C TYR A 269 15.79 3.66 -5.21
N GLY A 270 16.29 2.42 -5.04
CA GLY A 270 16.10 1.31 -5.98
C GLY A 270 17.20 1.11 -7.02
N PHE A 271 18.24 1.95 -7.05
CA PHE A 271 19.37 1.83 -7.98
C PHE A 271 20.43 0.85 -7.45
N SER A 272 20.08 -0.44 -7.45
CA SER A 272 20.97 -1.54 -7.02
C SER A 272 21.77 -2.20 -8.15
N ASP A 273 21.31 -2.09 -9.41
CA ASP A 273 22.01 -2.62 -10.59
C ASP A 273 22.69 -1.48 -11.39
N PRO A 274 24.03 -1.49 -11.54
CA PRO A 274 24.74 -0.53 -12.39
C PRO A 274 24.34 -0.57 -13.88
N ASP A 275 23.88 -1.72 -14.40
CA ASP A 275 23.56 -1.88 -15.82
C ASP A 275 22.21 -1.26 -16.21
N ASP A 276 21.37 -0.87 -15.24
CA ASP A 276 20.13 -0.11 -15.45
C ASP A 276 20.35 1.42 -15.53
N ILE A 277 21.61 1.89 -15.47
CA ILE A 277 21.99 3.31 -15.57
C ILE A 277 23.03 3.53 -16.69
N ARG A 278 22.87 4.61 -17.46
CA ARG A 278 23.89 5.18 -18.34
C ARG A 278 24.16 6.62 -17.91
N TYR A 279 25.44 6.99 -17.93
CA TYR A 279 25.91 8.29 -17.45
C TYR A 279 26.37 9.10 -18.66
N LEU A 280 25.87 10.33 -18.79
CA LEU A 280 26.34 11.28 -19.79
C LEU A 280 26.83 12.54 -19.07
N PRO A 281 28.15 12.82 -19.02
CA PRO A 281 28.70 13.91 -18.25
C PRO A 281 28.20 15.28 -18.72
N CYS A 282 27.83 16.13 -17.77
CA CYS A 282 27.56 17.55 -17.96
C CYS A 282 27.95 18.30 -16.68
N ARG A 283 27.86 19.62 -16.70
CA ARG A 283 27.94 20.43 -15.48
C ARG A 283 26.92 21.55 -15.48
N THR A 284 26.09 21.55 -14.46
CA THR A 284 25.12 22.59 -14.13
C THR A 284 25.35 23.02 -12.68
N THR A 285 25.23 24.31 -12.38
CA THR A 285 25.34 24.85 -11.02
C THR A 285 24.07 24.58 -10.21
N ILE A 286 24.14 24.76 -8.89
CA ILE A 286 22.96 24.73 -8.00
C ILE A 286 21.93 25.84 -8.32
N THR A 287 22.34 26.88 -9.05
CA THR A 287 21.47 27.96 -9.57
C THR A 287 20.87 27.64 -10.94
N GLY A 288 21.21 26.51 -11.56
CA GLY A 288 20.68 26.10 -12.88
C GLY A 288 21.51 26.57 -14.09
N GLN A 289 22.61 27.28 -13.88
CA GLN A 289 23.50 27.70 -14.96
C GLN A 289 24.27 26.50 -15.51
N ILE A 290 24.18 26.25 -16.82
CA ILE A 290 24.89 25.16 -17.49
C ILE A 290 26.32 25.65 -17.83
N GLU A 291 27.33 25.13 -17.13
CA GLU A 291 28.74 25.39 -17.39
C GLU A 291 29.30 24.48 -18.50
N GLN A 292 28.82 23.24 -18.58
CA GLN A 292 29.27 22.25 -19.55
C GLN A 292 28.09 21.45 -20.11
N GLN A 293 27.89 21.54 -21.42
CA GLN A 293 26.92 20.74 -22.18
C GLN A 293 27.30 19.24 -22.21
N PRO A 294 26.32 18.32 -22.27
CA PRO A 294 26.55 16.92 -22.60
C PRO A 294 27.14 16.74 -24.02
N ASP A 295 27.85 15.62 -24.24
CA ASP A 295 28.24 15.20 -25.59
C ASP A 295 27.05 14.55 -26.31
N TRP A 296 26.36 15.37 -27.12
CA TRP A 296 25.16 14.99 -27.85
C TRP A 296 25.43 14.01 -29.01
N ASP A 297 26.61 14.06 -29.61
CA ASP A 297 26.95 13.17 -30.73
C ASP A 297 27.46 11.81 -30.23
N TYR A 298 28.13 11.78 -29.08
CA TYR A 298 28.37 10.55 -28.33
C TYR A 298 27.06 9.87 -27.91
N LEU A 299 26.06 10.62 -27.44
CA LEU A 299 24.73 10.05 -27.13
C LEU A 299 24.07 9.46 -28.39
N ARG A 300 24.03 10.20 -29.51
CA ARG A 300 23.48 9.69 -30.79
C ARG A 300 24.16 8.41 -31.25
N ALA A 301 25.49 8.38 -31.24
CA ALA A 301 26.28 7.24 -31.69
C ALA A 301 26.00 5.96 -30.89
N HIS A 302 25.72 6.06 -29.58
CA HIS A 302 25.58 4.90 -28.70
C HIS A 302 24.15 4.58 -28.26
N ALA A 303 23.16 5.47 -28.46
CA ALA A 303 21.79 5.28 -27.97
C ALA A 303 21.17 3.92 -28.37
N LYS A 304 21.37 3.49 -29.63
CA LYS A 304 20.87 2.20 -30.13
C LYS A 304 21.46 0.99 -29.42
N GLU A 305 22.73 1.05 -28.99
CA GLU A 305 23.37 0.03 -28.16
C GLU A 305 22.88 0.14 -26.70
N TRP A 306 22.98 1.36 -26.14
CA TRP A 306 22.69 1.71 -24.75
C TRP A 306 21.26 1.43 -24.30
N PHE A 307 20.31 1.29 -25.22
CA PHE A 307 18.91 0.98 -24.90
C PHE A 307 18.37 -0.25 -25.67
N SER A 308 19.25 -1.13 -26.17
CA SER A 308 18.85 -2.31 -26.97
C SER A 308 18.12 -3.42 -26.21
N ASP A 309 18.27 -3.49 -24.88
CA ASP A 309 17.77 -4.54 -23.97
C ASP A 309 16.72 -4.02 -22.96
N VAL A 310 16.05 -2.89 -23.27
CA VAL A 310 15.05 -2.23 -22.43
C VAL A 310 13.85 -1.71 -23.23
N GLU A 311 12.73 -1.50 -22.55
CA GLU A 311 11.42 -1.16 -23.15
C GLU A 311 11.05 0.33 -22.97
N GLY A 312 11.86 1.10 -22.25
CA GLY A 312 11.67 2.53 -22.02
C GLY A 312 12.90 3.22 -21.42
N CYS A 313 12.93 4.54 -21.47
CA CYS A 313 13.99 5.36 -20.91
C CYS A 313 13.45 6.41 -19.94
N ALA A 314 14.19 6.66 -18.86
CA ALA A 314 14.01 7.82 -18.00
C ALA A 314 15.25 8.69 -18.07
N VAL A 315 15.08 10.01 -18.06
CA VAL A 315 16.18 10.98 -18.08
C VAL A 315 16.09 11.86 -16.85
N CYS A 316 17.19 12.02 -16.10
CA CYS A 316 17.26 12.92 -14.96
C CYS A 316 18.58 13.70 -14.96
N GLU A 317 18.50 15.00 -14.69
CA GLU A 317 19.65 15.87 -14.43
C GLU A 317 19.66 16.30 -12.96
N VAL A 318 20.85 16.39 -12.34
CA VAL A 318 21.03 16.81 -10.94
C VAL A 318 20.23 18.07 -10.59
N TYR A 319 20.31 19.08 -11.46
CA TYR A 319 19.71 20.39 -11.28
C TYR A 319 18.70 20.75 -12.37
N GLY A 320 18.13 19.76 -13.08
CA GLY A 320 17.20 20.00 -14.20
C GLY A 320 16.02 20.91 -13.84
N ILE A 321 15.49 20.82 -12.61
CA ILE A 321 14.44 21.73 -12.10
C ILE A 321 14.86 23.21 -12.15
N ARG A 322 16.14 23.52 -11.89
CA ARG A 322 16.68 24.89 -11.90
C ARG A 322 16.90 25.46 -13.30
N ASN A 323 16.91 24.62 -14.34
CA ASN A 323 17.11 25.04 -15.74
C ASN A 323 15.90 24.78 -16.65
N GLY A 324 14.73 24.45 -16.08
CA GLY A 324 13.52 24.12 -16.83
C GLY A 324 13.58 22.76 -17.55
N GLY A 325 14.51 21.87 -17.17
CA GLY A 325 14.69 20.53 -17.72
C GLY A 325 15.30 20.51 -19.12
N VAL A 326 16.05 21.54 -19.52
CA VAL A 326 16.47 21.72 -20.93
C VAL A 326 17.40 20.60 -21.41
N LEU A 327 18.36 20.15 -20.59
CA LEU A 327 19.23 19.03 -20.94
C LEU A 327 18.48 17.70 -20.94
N GLU A 328 17.56 17.48 -19.98
CA GLU A 328 16.72 16.28 -19.97
C GLU A 328 15.84 16.17 -21.22
N LYS A 329 15.23 17.27 -21.65
CA LYS A 329 14.36 17.35 -22.83
C LYS A 329 15.13 17.08 -24.12
N GLN A 330 16.33 17.65 -24.27
CA GLN A 330 17.19 17.42 -25.42
C GLN A 330 17.73 15.98 -25.47
N ALA A 331 18.15 15.42 -24.33
CA ALA A 331 18.56 14.02 -24.23
C ALA A 331 17.40 13.07 -24.58
N ALA A 332 16.20 13.34 -24.04
CA ALA A 332 15.02 12.54 -24.32
C ALA A 332 14.56 12.62 -25.78
N GLN A 333 14.74 13.77 -26.45
CA GLN A 333 14.53 13.88 -27.89
C GLN A 333 15.48 12.96 -28.66
N ILE A 334 16.80 13.03 -28.38
CA ILE A 334 17.81 12.19 -29.05
C ILE A 334 17.53 10.70 -28.83
N VAL A 335 17.19 10.28 -27.61
CA VAL A 335 16.85 8.87 -27.33
C VAL A 335 15.61 8.43 -28.12
N ARG A 336 14.55 9.25 -28.20
CA ARG A 336 13.36 8.94 -29.02
C ARG A 336 13.68 8.88 -30.52
N GLU A 337 14.48 9.80 -31.03
CA GLU A 337 14.87 9.85 -32.45
C GLU A 337 15.73 8.64 -32.86
N GLU A 338 16.65 8.19 -32.02
CA GLU A 338 17.53 7.06 -32.32
C GLU A 338 16.91 5.68 -32.00
N THR A 339 16.07 5.57 -30.98
CA THR A 339 15.60 4.27 -30.46
C THR A 339 14.10 4.00 -30.65
N GLY A 340 13.29 5.05 -30.81
CA GLY A 340 11.82 4.95 -30.80
C GLY A 340 11.19 4.63 -29.44
N LEU A 341 11.98 4.53 -28.35
CA LEU A 341 11.48 4.13 -27.03
C LEU A 341 10.67 5.24 -26.33
N PRO A 342 9.62 4.89 -25.57
CA PRO A 342 8.99 5.79 -24.61
C PRO A 342 10.05 6.38 -23.67
N THR A 343 10.16 7.71 -23.65
CA THR A 343 11.23 8.39 -22.90
C THR A 343 10.68 9.53 -22.05
N VAL A 344 10.91 9.44 -20.74
CA VAL A 344 10.34 10.29 -19.68
C VAL A 344 11.41 11.25 -19.12
N CYS A 345 11.11 12.55 -19.01
CA CYS A 345 11.97 13.53 -18.34
C CYS A 345 11.53 13.70 -16.88
N ALA A 346 12.43 13.46 -15.92
CA ALA A 346 12.11 13.51 -14.50
C ALA A 346 11.68 14.91 -14.02
N SER A 347 12.26 15.96 -14.61
CA SER A 347 11.88 17.37 -14.44
C SER A 347 10.49 17.74 -14.94
N THR A 348 9.85 16.88 -15.75
CA THR A 348 8.49 17.11 -16.27
C THR A 348 7.43 16.46 -15.39
N LEU A 349 7.79 15.43 -14.60
CA LEU A 349 6.88 14.79 -13.65
C LEU A 349 6.86 15.49 -12.27
N PHE A 350 8.02 15.78 -11.67
CA PHE A 350 8.09 16.25 -10.28
C PHE A 350 9.11 17.37 -10.06
N GLY A 351 8.66 18.54 -9.59
CA GLY A 351 9.52 19.69 -9.27
C GLY A 351 10.38 19.57 -8.00
N GLY A 352 10.33 18.45 -7.29
CA GLY A 352 11.11 18.24 -6.06
C GLY A 352 12.62 18.27 -6.31
N LEU A 353 13.39 18.87 -5.38
CA LEU A 353 14.82 19.14 -5.57
C LEU A 353 15.71 17.88 -5.56
N SER A 354 15.27 16.78 -4.95
CA SER A 354 16.04 15.52 -4.89
C SER A 354 16.14 14.84 -6.26
N SER A 355 17.36 14.77 -6.80
CA SER A 355 17.62 14.14 -8.11
C SER A 355 17.43 12.62 -8.11
N LEU A 356 17.70 11.94 -7.00
CA LEU A 356 17.52 10.49 -6.87
C LEU A 356 16.04 10.11 -6.77
N GLU A 357 15.23 10.88 -6.04
CA GLU A 357 13.78 10.64 -5.95
C GLU A 357 13.07 11.03 -7.27
N ARG A 358 13.50 12.12 -7.94
CA ARG A 358 13.08 12.43 -9.32
C ARG A 358 13.41 11.27 -10.27
N ALA A 359 14.65 10.78 -10.25
CA ALA A 359 15.09 9.68 -11.10
C ALA A 359 14.29 8.40 -10.83
N ALA A 360 14.11 8.02 -9.56
CA ALA A 360 13.34 6.84 -9.17
C ALA A 360 11.88 6.93 -9.68
N SER A 361 11.25 8.09 -9.50
CA SER A 361 9.88 8.33 -9.96
C SER A 361 9.77 8.25 -11.49
N ALA A 362 10.74 8.79 -12.23
CA ALA A 362 10.76 8.73 -13.71
C ALA A 362 11.05 7.32 -14.25
N VAL A 363 11.94 6.57 -13.60
CA VAL A 363 12.26 5.17 -13.92
C VAL A 363 11.06 4.26 -13.71
N LEU A 364 10.37 4.39 -12.56
CA LEU A 364 9.12 3.70 -12.32
C LEU A 364 8.05 4.10 -13.34
N ASN A 365 7.89 5.39 -13.64
CA ASN A 365 6.93 5.84 -14.63
C ASN A 365 7.15 5.17 -15.99
N ALA A 366 8.38 5.26 -16.53
CA ALA A 366 8.72 4.67 -17.83
C ALA A 366 8.45 3.16 -17.90
N GLY A 367 8.66 2.40 -16.80
CA GLY A 367 8.35 0.97 -16.74
C GLY A 367 6.87 0.63 -16.54
N LEU A 368 6.09 1.54 -15.94
CA LEU A 368 4.66 1.38 -15.69
C LEU A 368 3.78 1.80 -16.89
N LEU A 369 4.24 2.73 -17.74
CA LEU A 369 3.47 3.23 -18.89
C LEU A 369 2.79 2.12 -19.72
N PRO A 370 3.46 1.02 -20.12
CA PRO A 370 2.83 -0.02 -20.94
C PRO A 370 1.77 -0.83 -20.16
N LEU A 371 1.98 -1.06 -18.86
CA LEU A 371 1.04 -1.78 -18.00
C LEU A 371 -0.26 -0.98 -17.81
N THR A 372 -0.14 0.32 -17.55
CA THR A 372 -1.28 1.24 -17.49
C THR A 372 -1.98 1.30 -18.85
N GLN A 373 -1.24 1.40 -19.95
CA GLN A 373 -1.84 1.42 -21.29
C GLN A 373 -2.60 0.13 -21.63
N ASP A 374 -2.11 -1.04 -21.24
CA ASP A 374 -2.81 -2.34 -21.41
C ASP A 374 -4.10 -2.41 -20.59
N PHE A 375 -4.08 -1.96 -19.32
CA PHE A 375 -5.27 -1.85 -18.47
C PHE A 375 -6.34 -0.93 -19.07
N LEU A 376 -5.95 0.27 -19.51
CA LEU A 376 -6.88 1.25 -20.10
C LEU A 376 -7.46 0.76 -21.44
N ASN A 377 -6.66 0.03 -22.23
CA ASN A 377 -7.15 -0.65 -23.42
C ASN A 377 -8.18 -1.74 -23.08
N ALA A 378 -8.04 -2.46 -21.96
CA ALA A 378 -9.01 -3.44 -21.50
C ALA A 378 -10.32 -2.78 -21.04
N VAL A 379 -10.27 -1.73 -20.22
CA VAL A 379 -11.47 -0.96 -19.80
C VAL A 379 -12.20 -0.41 -21.02
N ALA A 380 -11.49 0.26 -21.93
CA ALA A 380 -12.09 0.85 -23.13
C ALA A 380 -12.69 -0.19 -24.09
N ARG A 381 -12.15 -1.42 -24.14
CA ARG A 381 -12.78 -2.55 -24.85
C ARG A 381 -14.07 -3.00 -24.17
N ALA A 382 -14.07 -3.17 -22.85
CA ALA A 382 -15.24 -3.60 -22.09
C ALA A 382 -16.40 -2.60 -22.18
N PHE A 383 -16.11 -1.30 -22.07
CA PHE A 383 -17.11 -0.22 -22.16
C PHE A 383 -17.77 -0.19 -23.54
N ARG A 384 -16.98 -0.23 -24.62
CA ARG A 384 -17.51 -0.31 -26.01
C ARG A 384 -18.35 -1.56 -26.24
N ALA A 385 -17.99 -2.71 -25.66
CA ALA A 385 -18.76 -3.94 -25.78
C ALA A 385 -20.12 -3.90 -25.05
N ARG A 386 -20.30 -2.99 -24.08
CA ARG A 386 -21.57 -2.74 -23.39
C ARG A 386 -22.33 -1.50 -23.90
N GLY A 387 -21.70 -0.67 -24.73
CA GLY A 387 -22.26 0.60 -25.20
C GLY A 387 -22.27 1.69 -24.12
N ILE A 388 -21.24 1.71 -23.27
CA ILE A 388 -21.02 2.72 -22.23
C ILE A 388 -20.13 3.82 -22.81
N GLU A 389 -20.60 5.08 -22.77
CA GLU A 389 -19.92 6.25 -23.34
C GLU A 389 -19.35 7.21 -22.25
N ALA A 390 -19.35 6.74 -20.99
CA ALA A 390 -18.90 7.50 -19.81
C ALA A 390 -17.45 8.00 -19.90
N GLU A 391 -17.20 9.23 -19.43
CA GLU A 391 -15.89 9.88 -19.41
C GLU A 391 -15.00 9.29 -18.31
N ILE A 392 -13.79 8.83 -18.66
CA ILE A 392 -12.94 7.97 -17.79
C ILE A 392 -11.90 8.78 -17.01
N PHE A 393 -11.94 8.62 -15.69
CA PHE A 393 -10.98 9.16 -14.71
C PHE A 393 -10.33 8.02 -13.89
N ILE A 394 -9.18 8.30 -13.30
CA ILE A 394 -8.36 7.35 -12.54
C ILE A 394 -7.94 7.96 -11.21
N VAL A 395 -8.01 7.18 -10.13
CA VAL A 395 -7.51 7.53 -8.81
C VAL A 395 -5.99 7.66 -8.81
N ARG A 396 -5.51 8.80 -8.31
CA ARG A 396 -4.09 9.08 -8.05
C ARG A 396 -3.70 8.64 -6.64
N SER A 397 -2.40 8.45 -6.43
CA SER A 397 -1.77 8.17 -5.12
C SER A 397 -2.22 9.12 -4.01
N ASP A 398 -2.49 10.39 -4.34
CA ASP A 398 -2.91 11.45 -3.43
C ASP A 398 -4.44 11.57 -3.26
N SER A 399 -5.20 10.51 -3.56
CA SER A 399 -6.67 10.47 -3.45
C SER A 399 -7.41 11.53 -4.28
N SER A 400 -6.74 12.12 -5.26
CA SER A 400 -7.37 12.93 -6.31
C SER A 400 -7.59 12.10 -7.58
N LEU A 401 -8.21 12.70 -8.60
CA LEU A 401 -8.47 12.05 -9.89
C LEU A 401 -7.75 12.73 -11.06
N MET A 402 -7.36 11.94 -12.06
CA MET A 402 -6.87 12.38 -13.37
C MET A 402 -7.68 11.76 -14.50
N GLY A 403 -7.87 12.52 -15.59
CA GLY A 403 -8.46 12.02 -16.82
C GLY A 403 -7.50 11.12 -17.62
N LEU A 404 -8.10 10.30 -18.50
CA LEU A 404 -7.41 9.27 -19.28
C LEU A 404 -6.11 9.73 -19.97
N GLN A 405 -6.10 10.91 -20.60
CA GLN A 405 -4.95 11.41 -21.37
C GLN A 405 -3.71 11.65 -20.49
N TYR A 406 -3.89 12.30 -19.34
CA TYR A 406 -2.79 12.60 -18.41
C TYR A 406 -2.17 11.31 -17.84
N SER A 407 -3.03 10.33 -17.51
CA SER A 407 -2.59 9.03 -16.97
C SER A 407 -1.72 8.21 -17.93
N ALA A 408 -1.84 8.44 -19.24
CA ALA A 408 -1.02 7.79 -20.27
C ALA A 408 0.42 8.37 -20.33
N GLU A 409 0.71 9.42 -19.56
CA GLU A 409 2.07 9.95 -19.35
C GLU A 409 2.51 9.88 -17.87
N HIS A 410 1.58 9.75 -16.92
CA HIS A 410 1.80 9.84 -15.46
C HIS A 410 1.43 8.54 -14.72
N ALA A 411 1.69 7.38 -15.33
CA ALA A 411 1.36 6.06 -14.76
C ALA A 411 1.89 5.83 -13.33
N VAL A 412 3.02 6.44 -12.95
CA VAL A 412 3.58 6.33 -11.58
C VAL A 412 2.68 6.93 -10.50
N GLU A 413 1.79 7.85 -10.86
CA GLU A 413 0.79 8.41 -9.93
C GLU A 413 -0.40 7.47 -9.68
N THR A 414 -0.42 6.27 -10.27
CA THR A 414 -1.39 5.21 -9.90
C THR A 414 -0.91 4.29 -8.79
N LEU A 415 0.32 4.48 -8.30
CA LEU A 415 0.86 3.73 -7.15
C LEU A 415 0.00 3.97 -5.90
N LEU A 416 -0.31 2.93 -5.15
CA LEU A 416 -1.21 2.98 -3.99
C LEU A 416 -2.63 3.54 -4.30
N SER A 417 -3.05 3.61 -5.57
CA SER A 417 -4.39 4.09 -5.95
C SER A 417 -5.53 3.20 -5.41
N GLY A 418 -5.26 1.92 -5.13
CA GLY A 418 -6.15 1.03 -4.38
C GLY A 418 -6.44 1.58 -2.97
N PRO A 419 -5.46 1.63 -2.05
CA PRO A 419 -5.62 2.25 -0.73
C PRO A 419 -6.15 3.70 -0.74
N ALA A 420 -5.81 4.51 -1.75
CA ALA A 420 -6.40 5.84 -1.94
C ALA A 420 -7.91 5.77 -2.23
N ALA A 421 -8.35 4.86 -3.11
CA ALA A 421 -9.75 4.59 -3.36
C ALA A 421 -10.45 3.96 -2.15
N SER A 422 -9.77 3.10 -1.38
CA SER A 422 -10.26 2.60 -0.09
C SER A 422 -10.54 3.77 0.87
N ALA A 423 -9.60 4.72 1.02
CA ALA A 423 -9.79 5.88 1.90
C ALA A 423 -10.93 6.81 1.44
N LEU A 424 -11.02 7.10 0.13
CA LEU A 424 -12.12 7.87 -0.46
C LEU A 424 -13.49 7.20 -0.27
N GLY A 425 -13.55 5.88 -0.49
CA GLY A 425 -14.78 5.11 -0.32
C GLY A 425 -15.21 5.01 1.14
N GLY A 426 -14.26 4.80 2.05
CA GLY A 426 -14.49 4.82 3.49
C GLY A 426 -15.02 6.17 3.98
N SER A 427 -14.37 7.29 3.58
CA SER A 427 -14.84 8.64 3.92
C SER A 427 -16.24 8.91 3.35
N ALA A 428 -16.47 8.69 2.05
CA ALA A 428 -17.75 8.99 1.41
C ALA A 428 -18.93 8.15 1.93
N LEU A 429 -18.68 6.92 2.38
CA LEU A 429 -19.70 6.03 2.96
C LEU A 429 -19.93 6.22 4.48
N ALA A 430 -18.97 6.80 5.21
CA ALA A 430 -19.11 7.08 6.64
C ALA A 430 -19.54 8.52 6.95
N GLN A 431 -19.13 9.48 6.11
CA GLN A 431 -19.41 10.92 6.25
C GLN A 431 -18.89 11.53 7.58
N GLU A 432 -17.73 11.05 8.04
CA GLU A 432 -17.06 11.48 9.28
C GLU A 432 -15.92 12.47 8.98
N GLU A 433 -15.90 13.60 9.69
CA GLU A 433 -14.87 14.65 9.55
C GLU A 433 -13.46 14.18 9.94
N ALA A 434 -13.34 13.23 10.86
CA ALA A 434 -12.07 12.63 11.25
C ALA A 434 -12.28 11.15 11.58
N ALA A 435 -11.53 10.26 10.92
CA ALA A 435 -11.74 8.81 11.00
C ALA A 435 -10.45 8.02 10.75
N VAL A 436 -10.43 6.77 11.18
CA VAL A 436 -9.43 5.78 10.76
C VAL A 436 -10.10 4.80 9.81
N ILE A 437 -9.71 4.80 8.54
CA ILE A 437 -10.20 3.80 7.57
C ILE A 437 -9.36 2.52 7.74
N VAL A 438 -10.04 1.36 7.76
CA VAL A 438 -9.41 0.03 7.75
C VAL A 438 -10.05 -0.78 6.63
N ASP A 439 -9.31 -1.01 5.55
CA ASP A 439 -9.68 -1.93 4.47
C ASP A 439 -9.07 -3.31 4.74
N ILE A 440 -9.90 -4.33 4.95
CA ILE A 440 -9.43 -5.72 5.11
C ILE A 440 -9.81 -6.50 3.85
N GLY A 441 -8.82 -6.70 2.98
CA GLY A 441 -8.96 -7.42 1.72
C GLY A 441 -8.70 -8.92 1.80
N GLY A 442 -8.57 -9.55 0.63
CA GLY A 442 -8.04 -10.92 0.53
C GLY A 442 -6.53 -10.97 0.84
N THR A 443 -5.77 -9.98 0.38
CA THR A 443 -4.30 -10.06 0.31
C THR A 443 -3.54 -9.14 1.27
N THR A 444 -4.21 -8.09 1.76
CA THR A 444 -3.64 -7.04 2.59
C THR A 444 -4.70 -6.53 3.56
N THR A 445 -4.22 -5.87 4.62
CA THR A 445 -4.99 -4.89 5.37
C THR A 445 -4.31 -3.54 5.20
N ASP A 446 -5.09 -2.54 4.83
CA ASP A 446 -4.64 -1.19 4.50
C ASP A 446 -5.33 -0.20 5.46
N VAL A 447 -4.55 0.66 6.11
CA VAL A 447 -5.00 1.56 7.19
C VAL A 447 -4.65 2.99 6.82
N ALA A 448 -5.61 3.92 6.93
CA ALA A 448 -5.43 5.33 6.54
C ALA A 448 -6.17 6.29 7.49
N LEU A 449 -5.75 7.56 7.51
CA LEU A 449 -6.41 8.63 8.28
C LEU A 449 -7.26 9.54 7.38
N ILE A 450 -8.42 9.95 7.90
CA ILE A 450 -9.24 11.05 7.38
C ILE A 450 -9.15 12.22 8.37
N GLU A 451 -8.93 13.43 7.87
CA GLU A 451 -9.01 14.68 8.62
C GLU A 451 -9.69 15.76 7.77
N HIS A 452 -10.59 16.54 8.37
CA HIS A 452 -11.42 17.53 7.67
C HIS A 452 -12.21 16.94 6.49
N GLY A 453 -12.71 15.71 6.67
CA GLY A 453 -13.42 14.92 5.67
C GLY A 453 -12.54 14.33 4.54
N ALA A 454 -11.28 14.76 4.44
CA ALA A 454 -10.36 14.38 3.37
C ALA A 454 -9.32 13.33 3.82
N PRO A 455 -8.87 12.42 2.93
CA PRO A 455 -7.76 11.51 3.26
C PRO A 455 -6.46 12.27 3.51
N LEU A 456 -5.80 12.01 4.66
CA LEU A 456 -4.55 12.65 5.03
C LEU A 456 -3.43 12.22 4.08
N LEU A 457 -2.65 13.19 3.59
CA LEU A 457 -1.52 12.94 2.70
C LEU A 457 -0.19 12.91 3.47
N SER A 458 0.73 12.07 3.01
CA SER A 458 2.10 12.01 3.49
C SER A 458 2.83 13.33 3.18
N GLU A 459 3.58 13.84 4.16
CA GLU A 459 4.46 15.01 4.01
C GLU A 459 5.66 14.69 3.08
N ASP A 460 6.17 13.45 3.16
CA ASP A 460 7.19 12.89 2.27
C ASP A 460 6.55 12.18 1.06
N GLY A 461 7.28 12.09 -0.06
CA GLY A 461 6.88 11.25 -1.19
C GLY A 461 6.94 9.75 -0.86
N ILE A 462 6.04 8.96 -1.46
CA ILE A 462 5.81 7.56 -1.06
C ILE A 462 7.01 6.65 -1.32
N ARG A 463 7.15 5.61 -0.48
CA ARG A 463 8.07 4.48 -0.70
C ARG A 463 7.27 3.25 -1.15
N VAL A 464 7.68 2.63 -2.26
CA VAL A 464 7.07 1.38 -2.77
C VAL A 464 8.18 0.35 -3.01
N GLY A 465 8.20 -0.69 -2.19
CA GLY A 465 9.32 -1.63 -2.14
C GLY A 465 10.64 -0.91 -1.85
N GLN A 466 11.66 -1.12 -2.68
CA GLN A 466 12.96 -0.46 -2.57
C GLN A 466 12.96 1.02 -3.02
N TRP A 467 11.94 1.48 -3.75
CA TRP A 467 11.94 2.80 -4.39
C TRP A 467 11.43 3.89 -3.45
N LYS A 468 12.22 4.95 -3.20
CA LYS A 468 11.74 6.21 -2.60
C LYS A 468 11.47 7.22 -3.71
N THR A 469 10.28 7.80 -3.74
CA THR A 469 9.78 8.61 -4.88
C THR A 469 9.40 10.04 -4.44
N LEU A 470 9.08 10.90 -5.42
CA LEU A 470 8.42 12.20 -5.20
C LEU A 470 6.90 12.14 -5.44
N VAL A 471 6.35 10.93 -5.67
CA VAL A 471 4.91 10.76 -5.82
C VAL A 471 4.24 11.10 -4.49
N ARG A 472 3.43 12.17 -4.50
CA ARG A 472 2.59 12.53 -3.35
C ARG A 472 1.54 11.44 -3.17
N GLY A 473 1.31 11.01 -1.94
CA GLY A 473 0.32 9.98 -1.69
C GLY A 473 -0.25 9.98 -0.29
N LEU A 474 -1.27 9.14 -0.10
CA LEU A 474 -1.96 8.89 1.18
C LEU A 474 -0.97 8.57 2.32
N PHE A 475 -1.19 9.14 3.50
CA PHE A 475 -0.56 8.71 4.74
C PHE A 475 -1.28 7.43 5.22
N ALA A 476 -0.72 6.28 4.84
CA ALA A 476 -1.29 4.97 5.11
C ALA A 476 -0.22 3.92 5.40
N THR A 477 -0.63 2.87 6.13
CA THR A 477 0.16 1.66 6.38
C THR A 477 -0.54 0.45 5.77
N SER A 478 0.23 -0.40 5.11
CA SER A 478 -0.24 -1.66 4.50
C SER A 478 0.50 -2.85 5.11
N PHE A 479 -0.21 -3.91 5.47
CA PHE A 479 0.39 -5.15 5.97
C PHE A 479 -0.21 -6.40 5.34
N ALA A 480 0.61 -7.46 5.23
CA ALA A 480 0.32 -8.67 4.45
C ALA A 480 -0.63 -9.68 5.15
N LEU A 481 -1.72 -9.16 5.73
CA LEU A 481 -2.72 -9.94 6.45
C LEU A 481 -4.12 -9.74 5.83
N GLY A 482 -4.75 -10.83 5.42
CA GLY A 482 -6.09 -10.81 4.82
C GLY A 482 -6.67 -12.21 4.65
N GLY A 483 -7.77 -12.32 3.91
CA GLY A 483 -8.49 -13.59 3.66
C GLY A 483 -7.65 -14.74 3.08
N ASP A 484 -6.56 -14.45 2.36
CA ASP A 484 -5.70 -15.38 1.62
C ASP A 484 -4.34 -15.64 2.32
N SER A 485 -4.11 -15.08 3.52
CA SER A 485 -2.87 -15.28 4.28
C SER A 485 -2.73 -16.74 4.76
N ALA A 486 -1.55 -17.33 4.62
CA ALA A 486 -1.31 -18.72 5.02
C ALA A 486 -1.36 -18.89 6.55
N VAL A 487 -2.21 -19.80 7.03
CA VAL A 487 -2.27 -20.24 8.43
C VAL A 487 -1.34 -21.44 8.59
N ARG A 488 -0.24 -21.26 9.32
CA ARG A 488 0.79 -22.28 9.56
C ARG A 488 1.19 -22.33 11.03
N TRP A 489 2.06 -23.27 11.37
CA TRP A 489 2.65 -23.39 12.69
C TRP A 489 4.12 -23.77 12.59
N ASP A 490 4.89 -23.40 13.60
CA ASP A 490 6.29 -23.79 13.72
C ASP A 490 6.48 -25.14 14.45
N LYS A 491 7.73 -25.58 14.56
CA LYS A 491 8.11 -26.84 15.24
C LYS A 491 7.80 -26.88 16.74
N ASN A 492 7.52 -25.72 17.35
CA ASN A 492 7.22 -25.57 18.78
C ASN A 492 5.69 -25.47 19.02
N GLY A 493 4.89 -25.40 17.95
CA GLY A 493 3.43 -25.23 18.03
C GLY A 493 2.97 -23.76 18.02
N ALA A 494 3.84 -22.80 17.69
CA ALA A 494 3.42 -21.40 17.58
C ALA A 494 2.69 -21.16 16.24
N LEU A 495 1.46 -20.66 16.27
CA LEU A 495 0.67 -20.31 15.09
C LEU A 495 1.23 -19.06 14.40
N THR A 496 1.34 -19.08 13.07
CA THR A 496 1.74 -17.93 12.24
C THR A 496 0.73 -17.70 11.11
N LEU A 497 0.33 -16.44 10.93
CA LEU A 497 -0.52 -15.99 9.83
C LEU A 497 0.31 -15.12 8.87
N GLY A 498 0.40 -15.53 7.61
CA GLY A 498 1.21 -14.83 6.61
C GLY A 498 2.72 -14.87 6.92
N PRO A 499 3.53 -13.95 6.35
CA PRO A 499 3.16 -13.00 5.30
C PRO A 499 2.91 -13.67 3.93
N ASP A 500 3.24 -14.96 3.80
CA ASP A 500 2.93 -15.78 2.63
C ASP A 500 1.42 -15.80 2.34
N ARG A 501 1.06 -15.64 1.07
CA ARG A 501 -0.31 -15.77 0.55
C ARG A 501 -0.46 -17.14 -0.12
N VAL A 502 -1.60 -17.81 0.07
CA VAL A 502 -1.94 -19.09 -0.57
C VAL A 502 -3.39 -19.08 -1.02
N ILE A 503 -3.70 -19.87 -2.04
CA ILE A 503 -5.09 -20.06 -2.49
C ILE A 503 -5.88 -20.75 -1.35
N PRO A 504 -7.02 -20.20 -0.90
CA PRO A 504 -7.88 -20.89 0.08
C PRO A 504 -8.30 -22.28 -0.40
N LEU A 505 -8.30 -23.27 0.48
CA LEU A 505 -8.57 -24.65 0.09
C LEU A 505 -10.02 -24.87 -0.37
N CYS A 506 -10.98 -24.14 0.19
CA CYS A 506 -12.34 -24.10 -0.36
C CYS A 506 -12.37 -23.61 -1.81
N VAL A 507 -11.62 -22.57 -2.16
CA VAL A 507 -11.55 -22.01 -3.53
C VAL A 507 -10.89 -23.00 -4.48
N LEU A 508 -9.79 -23.65 -4.07
CA LEU A 508 -9.15 -24.69 -4.89
C LEU A 508 -10.09 -25.87 -5.11
N ALA A 509 -10.70 -26.40 -4.05
CA ALA A 509 -11.60 -27.56 -4.12
C ALA A 509 -12.89 -27.29 -4.91
N SER A 510 -13.40 -26.05 -4.93
CA SER A 510 -14.51 -25.65 -5.80
C SER A 510 -14.15 -25.69 -7.29
N ARG A 511 -12.88 -25.58 -7.65
CA ARG A 511 -12.37 -25.72 -9.04
C ARG A 511 -11.91 -27.15 -9.34
N HIS A 512 -11.45 -27.86 -8.31
CA HIS A 512 -10.86 -29.19 -8.35
C HIS A 512 -11.49 -30.11 -7.26
N PRO A 513 -12.69 -30.67 -7.49
CA PRO A 513 -13.41 -31.46 -6.48
C PRO A 513 -12.63 -32.68 -5.95
N GLU A 514 -11.67 -33.19 -6.72
CA GLU A 514 -10.74 -34.26 -6.33
C GLU A 514 -9.91 -33.92 -5.08
N ILE A 515 -9.66 -32.63 -4.82
CA ILE A 515 -8.85 -32.13 -3.69
C ILE A 515 -9.50 -32.50 -2.34
N THR A 516 -10.83 -32.43 -2.24
CA THR A 516 -11.58 -32.76 -1.01
C THR A 516 -11.48 -34.25 -0.64
N GLU A 517 -11.30 -35.13 -1.63
CA GLU A 517 -11.07 -36.57 -1.40
C GLU A 517 -9.61 -36.88 -1.08
N ILE A 518 -8.66 -36.27 -1.80
CA ILE A 518 -7.21 -36.41 -1.53
C ILE A 518 -6.89 -35.91 -0.11
N LEU A 519 -7.39 -34.74 0.25
CA LEU A 519 -7.21 -34.14 1.57
C LEU A 519 -7.80 -35.04 2.67
N ARG A 520 -8.99 -35.61 2.47
CA ARG A 520 -9.58 -36.55 3.45
C ARG A 520 -8.68 -37.77 3.65
N ALA A 521 -8.26 -38.42 2.57
CA ALA A 521 -7.39 -39.60 2.64
C ALA A 521 -6.03 -39.28 3.29
N GLN A 522 -5.49 -38.07 3.12
CA GLN A 522 -4.28 -37.62 3.81
C GLN A 522 -4.51 -37.44 5.31
N VAL A 523 -5.57 -36.74 5.72
CA VAL A 523 -5.86 -36.46 7.14
C VAL A 523 -6.28 -37.74 7.89
N GLU A 524 -6.97 -38.67 7.23
CA GLU A 524 -7.28 -39.99 7.81
C GLU A 524 -6.02 -40.87 7.99
N ARG A 525 -5.03 -40.78 7.07
CA ARG A 525 -3.78 -41.54 7.16
C ARG A 525 -2.75 -40.90 8.11
N ILE A 526 -2.73 -39.57 8.17
CA ILE A 526 -1.80 -38.77 8.96
C ILE A 526 -2.62 -37.60 9.57
N PRO A 527 -3.23 -37.78 10.75
CA PRO A 527 -4.09 -36.76 11.36
C PRO A 527 -3.34 -35.52 11.85
N SER A 528 -2.04 -35.66 12.16
CA SER A 528 -1.19 -34.56 12.60
C SER A 528 0.25 -34.69 12.09
N HIS A 529 0.92 -33.56 11.85
CA HIS A 529 2.32 -33.53 11.40
C HIS A 529 2.99 -32.17 11.68
N THR A 530 4.32 -32.17 11.77
CA THR A 530 5.18 -30.96 11.82
C THR A 530 5.38 -30.29 10.45
N LEU A 531 4.52 -30.60 9.48
CA LEU A 531 4.47 -29.99 8.14
C LEU A 531 3.00 -29.79 7.79
N PRO A 532 2.63 -28.73 7.06
CA PRO A 532 1.26 -28.51 6.59
C PRO A 532 0.94 -29.46 5.42
N LEU A 533 0.76 -30.76 5.70
CA LEU A 533 0.50 -31.79 4.67
C LEU A 533 -0.86 -31.61 3.96
N HIS A 534 -1.71 -30.72 4.48
CA HIS A 534 -2.93 -30.25 3.83
C HIS A 534 -2.67 -29.28 2.66
N GLU A 535 -1.43 -28.79 2.48
CA GLU A 535 -1.08 -27.90 1.37
C GLU A 535 -0.97 -28.63 0.03
N PHE A 536 -1.42 -27.94 -1.01
CA PHE A 536 -1.36 -28.37 -2.41
C PHE A 536 -0.54 -27.38 -3.24
N LEU A 537 0.04 -27.89 -4.33
CA LEU A 537 0.73 -27.12 -5.35
C LEU A 537 -0.12 -27.16 -6.63
N THR A 538 -0.16 -26.05 -7.36
CA THR A 538 -0.84 -25.95 -8.66
C THR A 538 0.00 -25.17 -9.66
N LEU A 539 -0.10 -25.50 -10.94
CA LEU A 539 0.57 -24.77 -12.02
C LEU A 539 -0.22 -23.51 -12.36
N ASN A 540 0.46 -22.36 -12.39
CA ASN A 540 -0.16 -21.05 -12.62
C ASN A 540 0.21 -20.45 -13.99
N ARG A 541 1.41 -20.74 -14.50
CA ARG A 541 1.89 -20.24 -15.80
C ARG A 541 1.85 -21.32 -16.87
N THR A 542 1.23 -21.03 -18.00
CA THR A 542 1.21 -21.90 -19.20
C THR A 542 2.51 -21.81 -20.01
N ASP A 543 3.24 -20.71 -19.91
CA ASP A 543 4.49 -20.45 -20.65
C ASP A 543 5.74 -21.00 -19.96
N TRP A 544 5.58 -21.71 -18.83
CA TRP A 544 6.65 -22.16 -17.93
C TRP A 544 7.83 -22.85 -18.63
N ARG A 545 7.58 -23.57 -19.73
CA ARG A 545 8.59 -24.25 -20.57
C ARG A 545 9.64 -23.32 -21.19
N LYS A 546 9.39 -22.00 -21.23
CA LYS A 546 10.33 -20.99 -21.74
C LYS A 546 11.32 -20.50 -20.69
N LEU A 547 11.11 -20.83 -19.42
CA LEU A 547 11.89 -20.31 -18.29
C LEU A 547 13.15 -21.16 -18.03
N PRO A 548 14.24 -20.56 -17.53
CA PRO A 548 15.48 -21.28 -17.18
C PRO A 548 15.30 -22.07 -15.86
N LEU A 549 14.68 -23.25 -15.96
CA LEU A 549 14.36 -24.12 -14.82
C LEU A 549 15.33 -25.30 -14.70
N THR A 550 15.57 -25.77 -13.47
CA THR A 550 16.32 -27.00 -13.20
C THR A 550 15.51 -28.25 -13.54
N LYS A 551 16.19 -29.41 -13.64
CA LYS A 551 15.52 -30.69 -13.95
C LYS A 551 14.43 -31.09 -12.94
N GLN A 552 14.61 -30.77 -11.65
CA GLN A 552 13.61 -31.06 -10.61
C GLN A 552 12.39 -30.13 -10.76
N GLU A 553 12.61 -28.86 -11.06
CA GLU A 553 11.54 -27.88 -11.28
C GLU A 553 10.74 -28.18 -12.56
N ILE A 554 11.41 -28.60 -13.65
CA ILE A 554 10.74 -29.09 -14.87
C ILE A 554 9.88 -30.33 -14.55
N GLY A 555 10.43 -31.29 -13.79
CA GLY A 555 9.68 -32.47 -13.33
C GLY A 555 8.45 -32.11 -12.50
N LEU A 556 8.55 -31.12 -11.61
CA LEU A 556 7.42 -30.64 -10.83
C LEU A 556 6.38 -29.97 -11.72
N CYS A 557 6.79 -29.10 -12.64
CA CYS A 557 5.85 -28.43 -13.56
C CYS A 557 5.09 -29.45 -14.42
N LEU A 558 5.77 -30.46 -14.97
CA LEU A 558 5.14 -31.58 -15.69
C LEU A 558 4.14 -32.36 -14.81
N THR A 559 4.46 -32.58 -13.53
CA THR A 559 3.59 -33.29 -12.58
C THR A 559 2.32 -32.50 -12.25
N LEU A 560 2.36 -31.16 -12.36
CA LEU A 560 1.25 -30.25 -12.08
C LEU A 560 0.38 -29.94 -13.32
N GLU A 561 0.71 -30.45 -14.51
CA GLU A 561 -0.13 -30.29 -15.71
C GLU A 561 -1.40 -31.14 -15.64
N ASP A 562 -1.34 -32.30 -14.98
CA ASP A 562 -2.49 -33.15 -14.66
C ASP A 562 -3.35 -32.59 -13.49
N GLY A 563 -3.36 -31.26 -13.30
CA GLY A 563 -4.03 -30.56 -12.19
C GLY A 563 -3.23 -30.56 -10.87
N PRO A 564 -3.78 -29.95 -9.80
CA PRO A 564 -3.05 -29.75 -8.54
C PRO A 564 -2.67 -31.06 -7.84
N LYS A 565 -1.63 -31.01 -7.01
CA LYS A 565 -1.06 -32.17 -6.30
C LYS A 565 -0.76 -31.79 -4.86
N SER A 566 -1.03 -32.67 -3.90
CA SER A 566 -0.65 -32.41 -2.51
C SER A 566 0.87 -32.44 -2.35
N PHE A 567 1.39 -31.82 -1.30
CA PHE A 567 2.84 -31.76 -1.06
C PHE A 567 3.51 -33.15 -0.97
N GLN A 568 2.76 -34.18 -0.55
CA GLN A 568 3.22 -35.59 -0.59
C GLN A 568 3.22 -36.15 -2.02
N GLN A 569 2.13 -35.97 -2.78
CA GLN A 569 2.03 -36.46 -4.17
C GLN A 569 3.13 -35.86 -5.07
N ALA A 570 3.44 -34.58 -4.89
CA ALA A 570 4.50 -33.88 -5.61
C ALA A 570 5.90 -34.42 -5.28
N ALA A 571 6.15 -34.79 -4.01
CA ALA A 571 7.40 -35.41 -3.60
C ALA A 571 7.54 -36.85 -4.16
N ASP A 572 6.47 -37.64 -4.03
CA ASP A 572 6.41 -39.04 -4.49
C ASP A 572 6.65 -39.13 -6.00
N ALA A 573 6.02 -38.25 -6.80
CA ALA A 573 6.18 -38.21 -8.26
C ALA A 573 7.59 -37.83 -8.73
N LEU A 574 8.32 -37.04 -7.94
CA LEU A 574 9.71 -36.67 -8.19
C LEU A 574 10.72 -37.69 -7.65
N GLY A 575 10.27 -38.70 -6.90
CA GLY A 575 11.14 -39.67 -6.22
C GLY A 575 12.01 -39.04 -5.12
N VAL A 576 11.58 -37.92 -4.52
CA VAL A 576 12.29 -37.23 -3.44
C VAL A 576 11.52 -37.35 -2.12
N ASP A 577 12.23 -37.27 -0.99
CA ASP A 577 11.57 -37.08 0.29
C ASP A 577 10.94 -35.67 0.35
N LYS A 578 9.77 -35.55 0.99
CA LYS A 578 9.04 -34.28 1.16
C LYS A 578 9.84 -33.18 1.87
N TYR A 579 10.74 -33.50 2.81
CA TYR A 579 11.66 -32.54 3.42
C TYR A 579 12.73 -32.01 2.44
N CYS A 580 12.89 -32.68 1.29
CA CYS A 580 13.78 -32.28 0.19
C CYS A 580 13.04 -31.65 -1.01
N LEU A 581 11.70 -31.55 -0.98
CA LEU A 581 10.92 -30.90 -2.04
C LEU A 581 11.15 -29.37 -1.98
N ARG A 582 11.74 -28.81 -3.05
CA ARG A 582 12.03 -27.38 -3.17
C ARG A 582 11.14 -26.74 -4.23
N THR A 583 10.34 -25.77 -3.79
CA THR A 583 9.32 -25.09 -4.59
C THR A 583 9.52 -23.57 -4.65
N GLN A 584 10.29 -23.01 -3.71
CA GLN A 584 10.39 -21.57 -3.43
C GLN A 584 10.84 -20.73 -4.65
N SER A 585 11.68 -21.27 -5.52
CA SER A 585 12.08 -20.62 -6.78
C SER A 585 10.90 -20.50 -7.77
N LEU A 586 10.12 -21.57 -7.94
CA LEU A 586 8.94 -21.60 -8.82
C LEU A 586 7.80 -20.74 -8.27
N GLU A 587 7.64 -20.70 -6.95
CA GLU A 587 6.68 -19.82 -6.26
C GLU A 587 7.05 -18.35 -6.47
N ARG A 588 8.32 -17.97 -6.25
CA ARG A 588 8.82 -16.60 -6.54
C ARG A 588 8.71 -16.21 -8.02
N ALA A 589 8.92 -17.16 -8.94
CA ALA A 589 8.74 -16.94 -10.38
C ALA A 589 7.27 -16.92 -10.83
N GLY A 590 6.32 -17.12 -9.91
CA GLY A 590 4.88 -17.21 -10.18
C GLY A 590 4.47 -18.39 -11.05
N VAL A 591 5.33 -19.40 -11.20
CA VAL A 591 5.11 -20.58 -12.04
C VAL A 591 4.19 -21.58 -11.34
N VAL A 592 4.45 -21.80 -10.05
CA VAL A 592 3.64 -22.64 -9.16
C VAL A 592 3.01 -21.76 -8.11
N LEU A 593 1.72 -21.92 -7.88
CA LEU A 593 1.03 -21.38 -6.70
C LEU A 593 0.79 -22.49 -5.68
N ARG A 594 0.66 -22.09 -4.43
CA ARG A 594 0.35 -22.97 -3.31
C ARG A 594 -1.07 -22.71 -2.81
N ALA A 595 -1.75 -23.75 -2.39
CA ALA A 595 -3.02 -23.68 -1.65
C ALA A 595 -2.82 -24.26 -0.25
N GLY A 596 -3.51 -23.72 0.75
CA GLY A 596 -3.37 -24.11 2.16
C GLY A 596 -4.50 -23.55 3.01
N LEU A 597 -4.45 -23.78 4.33
CA LEU A 597 -5.43 -23.20 5.25
C LEU A 597 -5.26 -21.67 5.31
N THR A 598 -6.38 -20.95 5.24
CA THR A 598 -6.44 -19.47 5.25
C THR A 598 -7.53 -18.95 6.20
N PRO A 599 -7.56 -17.64 6.53
CA PRO A 599 -8.72 -17.04 7.21
C PRO A 599 -10.03 -17.23 6.44
N THR A 600 -10.01 -17.22 5.10
CA THR A 600 -11.20 -17.54 4.27
C THR A 600 -11.70 -18.97 4.52
N ASP A 601 -10.81 -19.95 4.71
CA ASP A 601 -11.19 -21.30 5.11
C ASP A 601 -11.79 -21.32 6.53
N ILE A 602 -11.25 -20.54 7.48
CA ILE A 602 -11.82 -20.45 8.83
C ILE A 602 -13.23 -19.81 8.82
N MET A 603 -13.48 -18.83 7.96
CA MET A 603 -14.84 -18.30 7.73
C MET A 603 -15.79 -19.38 7.21
N HIS A 604 -15.32 -20.27 6.34
CA HIS A 604 -16.10 -21.44 5.90
C HIS A 604 -16.32 -22.43 7.05
N VAL A 605 -15.32 -22.70 7.90
CA VAL A 605 -15.48 -23.58 9.07
C VAL A 605 -16.55 -23.03 10.03
N ARG A 606 -16.44 -21.76 10.41
CA ARG A 606 -17.38 -21.09 11.33
C ARG A 606 -18.78 -20.92 10.72
N GLY A 607 -18.84 -20.67 9.41
CA GLY A 607 -20.09 -20.45 8.64
C GLY A 607 -20.33 -18.99 8.26
N ASP A 608 -19.42 -18.09 8.62
CA ASP A 608 -19.49 -16.64 8.38
C ASP A 608 -19.48 -16.31 6.87
N TYR A 609 -18.81 -17.13 6.06
CA TYR A 609 -18.80 -17.05 4.59
C TYR A 609 -18.76 -18.46 4.01
N THR A 610 -19.62 -18.79 3.04
CA THR A 610 -19.86 -20.18 2.59
C THR A 610 -20.04 -20.35 1.07
N ALA A 611 -19.41 -19.48 0.26
CA ALA A 611 -19.54 -19.51 -1.20
C ALA A 611 -18.80 -20.69 -1.88
N TYR A 612 -17.84 -21.32 -1.20
CA TYR A 612 -16.95 -22.35 -1.76
C TYR A 612 -16.99 -23.66 -0.94
N ASP A 613 -16.19 -24.68 -1.28
CA ASP A 613 -16.26 -26.00 -0.63
C ASP A 613 -15.78 -25.99 0.84
N ARG A 614 -16.73 -25.77 1.74
CA ARG A 614 -16.58 -25.86 3.20
C ARG A 614 -15.99 -27.18 3.71
N LYS A 615 -16.12 -28.30 2.97
CA LYS A 615 -15.56 -29.59 3.40
C LYS A 615 -14.03 -29.59 3.37
N ALA A 616 -13.43 -28.95 2.36
CA ALA A 616 -11.99 -28.80 2.26
C ALA A 616 -11.43 -28.03 3.48
N SER A 617 -12.03 -26.88 3.79
CA SER A 617 -11.69 -26.06 4.96
C SER A 617 -11.82 -26.84 6.28
N LEU A 618 -12.93 -27.57 6.46
CA LEU A 618 -13.16 -28.39 7.66
C LEU A 618 -12.12 -29.50 7.85
N LEU A 619 -11.63 -30.11 6.76
CA LEU A 619 -10.58 -31.13 6.83
C LEU A 619 -9.21 -30.51 7.16
N ALA A 620 -8.86 -29.39 6.51
CA ALA A 620 -7.58 -28.70 6.74
C ALA A 620 -7.47 -28.08 8.13
N ALA A 621 -8.54 -27.45 8.62
CA ALA A 621 -8.58 -26.86 9.96
C ALA A 621 -8.52 -27.94 11.06
N ARG A 622 -9.17 -29.09 10.86
CA ARG A 622 -9.05 -30.24 11.78
C ARG A 622 -7.63 -30.80 11.85
N PHE A 623 -6.96 -30.96 10.71
CA PHE A 623 -5.56 -31.39 10.66
C PHE A 623 -4.62 -30.39 11.36
N THR A 624 -4.87 -29.09 11.20
CA THR A 624 -4.09 -28.03 11.84
C THR A 624 -4.30 -28.04 13.36
N ALA A 625 -5.56 -28.08 13.83
CA ALA A 625 -5.89 -28.17 15.25
C ALA A 625 -5.27 -29.44 15.90
N GLN A 626 -5.36 -30.60 15.23
CA GLN A 626 -4.73 -31.84 15.67
C GLN A 626 -3.20 -31.83 15.62
N SER A 627 -2.59 -30.99 14.77
CA SER A 627 -1.13 -30.78 14.72
C SER A 627 -0.61 -29.84 15.79
N LEU A 628 -1.46 -28.92 16.26
CA LEU A 628 -1.21 -28.00 17.36
C LEU A 628 -1.56 -28.60 18.74
N GLY A 629 -2.48 -29.56 18.79
CA GLY A 629 -2.98 -30.17 20.03
C GLY A 629 -4.17 -29.43 20.67
N ILE A 630 -4.82 -28.54 19.92
CA ILE A 630 -5.96 -27.71 20.33
C ILE A 630 -7.27 -28.20 19.69
N SER A 631 -8.41 -27.69 20.14
CA SER A 631 -9.71 -27.92 19.50
C SER A 631 -9.85 -27.15 18.17
N LEU A 632 -10.85 -27.53 17.38
CA LEU A 632 -11.16 -26.82 16.13
C LEU A 632 -11.67 -25.41 16.42
N GLU A 633 -12.44 -25.27 17.50
CA GLU A 633 -13.02 -24.05 18.01
C GLU A 633 -11.92 -23.07 18.47
N GLU A 634 -10.97 -23.51 19.29
CA GLU A 634 -9.81 -22.71 19.72
C GLU A 634 -8.97 -22.22 18.53
N LEU A 635 -8.70 -23.08 17.52
CA LEU A 635 -8.02 -22.65 16.29
C LEU A 635 -8.80 -21.56 15.53
N CYS A 636 -10.13 -21.70 15.46
CA CYS A 636 -10.99 -20.74 14.78
C CYS A 636 -11.13 -19.41 15.54
N GLU A 637 -10.85 -19.40 16.84
CA GLU A 637 -10.78 -18.20 17.68
C GLU A 637 -9.38 -17.56 17.61
N GLU A 638 -8.31 -18.34 17.72
CA GLU A 638 -6.92 -17.86 17.63
C GLU A 638 -6.63 -17.16 16.30
N VAL A 639 -7.13 -17.68 15.16
CA VAL A 639 -6.99 -17.03 13.85
C VAL A 639 -7.70 -15.67 13.80
N TYR A 640 -8.89 -15.54 14.38
CA TYR A 640 -9.67 -14.29 14.38
C TYR A 640 -9.09 -13.27 15.38
N GLU A 641 -8.66 -13.74 16.55
CA GLU A 641 -7.96 -12.96 17.58
C GLU A 641 -6.67 -12.37 17.02
N HIS A 642 -5.87 -13.17 16.30
CA HIS A 642 -4.62 -12.74 15.68
C HIS A 642 -4.87 -11.60 14.68
N ILE A 643 -5.83 -11.74 13.75
CA ILE A 643 -6.12 -10.69 12.76
C ILE A 643 -6.61 -9.41 13.44
N SER A 644 -7.52 -9.53 14.40
CA SER A 644 -8.06 -8.39 15.15
C SER A 644 -6.97 -7.64 15.95
N ARG A 645 -5.98 -8.37 16.48
CA ARG A 645 -4.84 -7.81 17.20
C ARG A 645 -3.88 -7.05 16.30
N GLU A 646 -3.54 -7.59 15.11
CA GLU A 646 -2.65 -6.88 14.19
C GLU A 646 -3.31 -5.61 13.62
N VAL A 647 -4.65 -5.62 13.40
CA VAL A 647 -5.42 -4.40 13.10
C VAL A 647 -5.32 -3.39 14.24
N PHE A 648 -5.48 -3.81 15.50
CA PHE A 648 -5.31 -2.96 16.67
C PHE A 648 -3.90 -2.35 16.75
N TYR A 649 -2.85 -3.15 16.54
CA TYR A 649 -1.46 -2.65 16.54
C TYR A 649 -1.20 -1.68 15.38
N ALA A 650 -1.66 -1.96 14.17
CA ALA A 650 -1.47 -1.09 13.01
C ALA A 650 -2.15 0.28 13.19
N VAL A 651 -3.39 0.29 13.69
CA VAL A 651 -4.10 1.55 14.00
C VAL A 651 -3.40 2.32 15.12
N ALA A 652 -2.99 1.64 16.21
CA ALA A 652 -2.28 2.28 17.31
C ALA A 652 -0.93 2.86 16.87
N GLN A 653 -0.17 2.13 16.05
CA GLN A 653 1.09 2.60 15.47
C GLN A 653 0.89 3.84 14.60
N MET A 654 -0.04 3.81 13.64
CA MET A 654 -0.26 4.91 12.70
C MET A 654 -0.76 6.18 13.40
N LEU A 655 -1.61 6.05 14.44
CA LEU A 655 -2.04 7.19 15.27
C LEU A 655 -0.86 7.81 16.04
N LEU A 656 0.09 7.01 16.52
CA LEU A 656 1.30 7.49 17.21
C LEU A 656 2.28 8.16 16.25
N GLU A 657 2.45 7.63 15.03
CA GLU A 657 3.30 8.18 13.96
C GLU A 657 2.75 9.49 13.36
N HIS A 658 1.43 9.61 13.27
CA HIS A 658 0.76 10.87 12.96
C HIS A 658 1.03 11.90 14.08
N ALA A 659 0.69 11.55 15.33
CA ALA A 659 0.71 12.47 16.47
C ALA A 659 2.11 12.86 16.98
N SER A 660 3.18 12.18 16.54
CA SER A 660 4.54 12.45 16.99
C SER A 660 5.59 12.21 15.90
N PRO A 661 6.34 13.25 15.48
CA PRO A 661 7.50 13.10 14.60
C PRO A 661 8.56 12.12 15.13
N HIS A 662 8.63 11.89 16.45
CA HIS A 662 9.54 10.91 17.01
C HIS A 662 9.17 9.48 16.61
N PHE A 663 7.90 9.09 16.76
CA PHE A 663 7.44 7.76 16.34
C PHE A 663 7.47 7.63 14.82
N ARG A 664 7.12 8.69 14.08
CA ARG A 664 7.21 8.73 12.61
C ARG A 664 8.64 8.43 12.07
N GLN A 665 9.67 8.83 12.81
CA GLN A 665 11.08 8.65 12.40
C GLN A 665 11.73 7.38 12.95
N ASN A 666 11.26 6.86 14.10
CA ASN A 666 11.93 5.76 14.83
C ASN A 666 11.07 4.48 14.94
N GLY A 667 9.80 4.54 14.55
CA GLY A 667 8.80 3.51 14.80
C GLY A 667 8.46 3.36 16.29
N LEU A 668 7.79 2.26 16.64
CA LEU A 668 7.50 1.87 18.01
C LEU A 668 8.61 0.96 18.55
N ASP A 669 9.15 1.30 19.73
CA ASP A 669 10.07 0.46 20.49
C ASP A 669 9.38 -0.71 21.21
N ASP A 670 10.18 -1.63 21.76
CA ASP A 670 9.69 -2.82 22.48
C ASP A 670 8.84 -2.48 23.71
N GLY A 671 9.08 -1.33 24.37
CA GLY A 671 8.32 -0.89 25.53
C GLY A 671 6.92 -0.41 25.16
N ILE A 672 6.77 0.35 24.08
CA ILE A 672 5.46 0.73 23.54
C ILE A 672 4.70 -0.48 23.01
N ARG A 673 5.39 -1.41 22.32
CA ARG A 673 4.82 -2.69 21.86
C ARG A 673 4.31 -3.54 23.03
N GLU A 674 5.05 -3.63 24.12
CA GLU A 674 4.66 -4.35 25.33
C GLU A 674 3.41 -3.73 25.99
N LEU A 675 3.33 -2.39 26.08
CA LEU A 675 2.13 -1.71 26.59
C LEU A 675 0.89 -1.97 25.72
N LEU A 676 1.05 -1.99 24.39
CA LEU A 676 -0.03 -2.35 23.47
C LEU A 676 -0.46 -3.82 23.62
N ARG A 677 0.50 -4.75 23.77
CA ARG A 677 0.21 -6.18 24.05
C ARG A 677 -0.57 -6.34 25.34
N MET A 678 -0.12 -5.69 26.41
CA MET A 678 -0.79 -5.69 27.71
C MET A 678 -2.22 -5.12 27.63
N GLN A 679 -2.44 -4.07 26.83
CA GLN A 679 -3.78 -3.52 26.60
C GLN A 679 -4.67 -4.49 25.82
N TRP A 680 -4.14 -5.15 24.78
CA TRP A 680 -4.89 -6.12 23.99
C TRP A 680 -5.37 -7.31 24.84
N GLU A 681 -4.51 -7.83 25.72
CA GLU A 681 -4.80 -8.94 26.61
C GLU A 681 -5.77 -8.57 27.74
N THR A 682 -5.76 -7.31 28.19
CA THR A 682 -6.65 -6.83 29.26
C THR A 682 -7.97 -6.21 28.78
N ARG A 683 -8.18 -6.07 27.45
CA ARG A 683 -9.35 -5.38 26.85
C ARG A 683 -10.73 -5.87 27.30
N ASN A 684 -10.83 -7.12 27.72
CA ASN A 684 -12.07 -7.77 28.18
C ASN A 684 -12.07 -8.04 29.71
N SER A 685 -11.20 -7.39 30.48
CA SER A 685 -11.04 -7.61 31.93
C SER A 685 -11.58 -6.45 32.76
N ASP A 686 -12.69 -6.69 33.48
CA ASP A 686 -13.23 -5.78 34.50
C ASP A 686 -12.38 -5.76 35.80
N SER A 687 -11.23 -6.44 35.84
CA SER A 687 -10.42 -6.58 37.05
C SER A 687 -9.77 -5.23 37.44
N PRO A 688 -9.98 -4.72 38.67
CA PRO A 688 -9.43 -3.44 39.10
C PRO A 688 -7.91 -3.53 39.34
N SER A 689 -7.15 -3.34 38.26
CA SER A 689 -5.69 -3.17 38.31
C SER A 689 -5.30 -1.93 39.10
N LEU A 690 -4.20 -2.02 39.87
CA LEU A 690 -3.57 -0.88 40.54
C LEU A 690 -2.92 0.12 39.56
N LEU A 691 -2.68 -0.30 38.32
CA LEU A 691 -2.15 0.51 37.23
C LEU A 691 -3.13 0.51 36.06
N GLN A 692 -3.60 1.69 35.65
CA GLN A 692 -4.45 1.88 34.47
C GLN A 692 -3.63 2.54 33.36
N TYR A 693 -3.77 2.01 32.14
CA TYR A 693 -3.15 2.49 30.92
C TYR A 693 -4.10 2.15 29.77
N ALA A 694 -4.26 3.06 28.80
CA ALA A 694 -5.06 2.84 27.60
C ALA A 694 -4.69 3.86 26.52
N PHE A 695 -4.18 3.40 25.39
CA PHE A 695 -4.23 4.14 24.13
C PHE A 695 -5.67 4.13 23.63
N ARG A 696 -6.25 5.30 23.35
CA ARG A 696 -7.64 5.43 22.90
C ARG A 696 -7.73 6.35 21.69
N SER A 697 -8.61 6.01 20.75
CA SER A 697 -9.02 6.90 19.66
C SER A 697 -10.36 7.54 20.01
N VAL A 698 -10.49 8.84 19.73
CA VAL A 698 -11.80 9.53 19.65
C VAL A 698 -12.42 9.45 18.26
N ALA A 699 -11.59 9.25 17.23
CA ALA A 699 -12.04 9.08 15.85
C ALA A 699 -12.62 7.66 15.66
N PRO A 700 -13.76 7.50 14.97
CA PRO A 700 -14.30 6.19 14.59
C PRO A 700 -13.33 5.38 13.74
N LEU A 701 -13.33 4.07 13.95
CA LEU A 701 -12.72 3.12 13.02
C LEU A 701 -13.79 2.71 11.99
N VAL A 702 -13.56 3.08 10.73
CA VAL A 702 -14.44 2.82 9.59
C VAL A 702 -13.94 1.58 8.84
N GLY A 703 -14.72 0.52 8.86
CA GLY A 703 -14.40 -0.76 8.27
C GLY A 703 -14.91 -0.92 6.85
N ILE A 704 -14.00 -1.19 5.93
CA ILE A 704 -14.27 -1.52 4.52
C ILE A 704 -13.53 -2.80 4.10
N GLY A 705 -13.82 -3.30 2.91
CA GLY A 705 -13.46 -4.66 2.51
C GLY A 705 -14.50 -5.69 2.95
N GLY A 706 -14.31 -6.94 2.51
CA GLY A 706 -15.30 -8.02 2.70
C GLY A 706 -15.43 -8.53 4.13
N PRO A 707 -14.38 -9.14 4.70
CA PRO A 707 -14.41 -9.76 6.02
C PRO A 707 -14.27 -8.78 7.20
N VAL A 708 -14.19 -7.47 6.97
CA VAL A 708 -13.88 -6.46 8.00
C VAL A 708 -14.81 -6.50 9.22
N HIS A 709 -16.07 -6.87 9.00
CA HIS A 709 -17.09 -7.03 10.03
C HIS A 709 -16.80 -8.14 11.05
N LEU A 710 -15.85 -9.04 10.77
CA LEU A 710 -15.42 -10.13 11.65
C LEU A 710 -14.27 -9.73 12.58
N PHE A 711 -13.49 -8.69 12.23
CA PHE A 711 -12.20 -8.39 12.87
C PHE A 711 -12.14 -6.98 13.49
N LEU A 712 -12.67 -5.97 12.80
CA LEU A 712 -12.60 -4.58 13.27
C LEU A 712 -13.31 -4.31 14.61
N PRO A 713 -14.47 -4.94 14.95
CA PRO A 713 -15.16 -4.66 16.20
C PRO A 713 -14.36 -4.96 17.49
N GLU A 714 -13.45 -5.93 17.46
CA GLU A 714 -12.55 -6.21 18.60
C GLU A 714 -11.43 -5.15 18.69
N ALA A 715 -10.84 -4.75 17.55
CA ALA A 715 -9.83 -3.70 17.48
C ALA A 715 -10.36 -2.34 17.95
N ALA A 716 -11.56 -1.96 17.51
CA ALA A 716 -12.24 -0.75 17.95
C ALA A 716 -12.56 -0.78 19.45
N ARG A 717 -13.01 -1.93 19.99
CA ARG A 717 -13.23 -2.08 21.45
C ARG A 717 -11.93 -1.94 22.24
N ALA A 718 -10.83 -2.54 21.77
CA ALA A 718 -9.52 -2.44 22.40
C ALA A 718 -9.00 -0.99 22.45
N LEU A 719 -9.29 -0.16 21.43
CA LEU A 719 -9.02 1.28 21.40
C LEU A 719 -10.10 2.14 22.09
N GLY A 720 -11.18 1.53 22.59
CA GLY A 720 -12.32 2.25 23.16
C GLY A 720 -13.00 3.22 22.19
N ALA A 721 -12.90 2.96 20.89
CA ALA A 721 -13.33 3.82 19.79
C ALA A 721 -14.69 3.37 19.21
N PRO A 722 -15.45 4.27 18.55
CA PRO A 722 -16.60 3.86 17.75
C PRO A 722 -16.18 2.96 16.58
N CYS A 723 -17.06 2.05 16.17
CA CYS A 723 -16.87 1.18 15.01
C CYS A 723 -18.01 1.41 14.01
N ILE A 724 -17.67 1.76 12.77
CA ILE A 724 -18.62 2.02 11.69
C ILE A 724 -18.30 1.06 10.55
N ILE A 725 -19.28 0.28 10.08
CA ILE A 725 -19.11 -0.62 8.93
C ILE A 725 -20.28 -0.32 7.99
N PRO A 726 -20.07 0.42 6.88
CA PRO A 726 -21.15 0.79 5.97
C PRO A 726 -21.74 -0.41 5.22
N ASP A 727 -23.02 -0.34 4.83
CA ASP A 727 -23.72 -1.38 4.05
C ASP A 727 -23.06 -1.72 2.70
N CYS A 728 -22.13 -0.87 2.22
CA CYS A 728 -21.37 -1.04 0.99
C CYS A 728 -19.88 -1.36 1.21
N ALA A 729 -19.45 -1.62 2.45
CA ALA A 729 -18.05 -1.89 2.84
C ALA A 729 -17.28 -2.82 1.87
N ALA A 730 -17.89 -3.93 1.45
CA ALA A 730 -17.27 -4.95 0.59
C ALA A 730 -16.96 -4.50 -0.86
N VAL A 731 -17.39 -3.30 -1.27
CA VAL A 731 -17.14 -2.67 -2.58
C VAL A 731 -16.73 -1.19 -2.45
N ALA A 732 -16.33 -0.74 -1.25
CA ALA A 732 -16.06 0.66 -0.96
C ALA A 732 -15.00 1.28 -1.88
N ASN A 733 -13.97 0.52 -2.26
CA ASN A 733 -12.87 0.97 -3.12
C ASN A 733 -13.40 1.42 -4.49
N ALA A 734 -14.36 0.68 -5.05
CA ALA A 734 -15.04 1.07 -6.29
C ALA A 734 -15.94 2.32 -6.10
N VAL A 735 -16.49 2.57 -4.91
CA VAL A 735 -17.18 3.84 -4.59
C VAL A 735 -16.16 4.99 -4.56
N GLY A 736 -15.02 4.80 -3.87
CA GLY A 736 -13.93 5.76 -3.81
C GLY A 736 -13.37 6.14 -5.17
N ALA A 737 -13.38 5.20 -6.13
CA ALA A 737 -12.97 5.45 -7.49
C ALA A 737 -13.80 6.55 -8.20
N VAL A 738 -15.06 6.77 -7.81
CA VAL A 738 -15.93 7.84 -8.34
C VAL A 738 -16.19 9.01 -7.38
N THR A 739 -15.97 8.87 -6.07
CA THR A 739 -16.18 9.97 -5.10
C THR A 739 -14.97 10.88 -4.92
N GLY A 740 -13.82 10.55 -5.54
CA GLY A 740 -12.66 11.44 -5.62
C GLY A 740 -12.94 12.76 -6.38
N GLN A 741 -12.14 13.78 -6.09
CA GLN A 741 -12.15 15.06 -6.80
C GLN A 741 -10.88 15.23 -7.63
N MET A 742 -10.93 16.02 -8.71
CA MET A 742 -9.71 16.42 -9.39
C MET A 742 -9.10 17.60 -8.65
N SER A 743 -7.85 17.50 -8.19
CA SER A 743 -7.21 18.57 -7.42
C SER A 743 -5.69 18.64 -7.62
N VAL A 744 -5.16 19.87 -7.60
CA VAL A 744 -3.74 20.18 -7.70
C VAL A 744 -3.37 21.18 -6.61
N LYS A 745 -2.41 20.83 -5.76
CA LYS A 745 -1.74 21.76 -4.84
C LYS A 745 -0.38 22.15 -5.40
N VAL A 746 -0.14 23.44 -5.55
CA VAL A 746 1.16 24.06 -5.90
C VAL A 746 1.61 24.98 -4.78
N SER A 747 2.90 25.25 -4.68
CA SER A 747 3.43 26.16 -3.68
C SER A 747 4.62 26.99 -4.16
N ALA A 748 4.85 28.10 -3.45
CA ALA A 748 6.03 28.94 -3.56
C ALA A 748 6.60 29.21 -2.17
N GLU A 749 7.89 29.52 -2.10
CA GLU A 749 8.57 29.88 -0.86
C GLU A 749 9.19 31.28 -1.01
N ILE A 750 8.79 32.19 -0.12
CA ILE A 750 9.29 33.58 -0.04
C ILE A 750 10.37 33.62 1.04
N ARG A 751 11.56 34.11 0.72
CA ARG A 751 12.73 34.15 1.61
C ARG A 751 13.28 35.58 1.70
N PRO A 752 13.80 36.01 2.85
CA PRO A 752 14.64 37.20 2.90
C PRO A 752 15.85 37.02 1.97
N HIS A 753 16.12 38.03 1.15
CA HIS A 753 17.23 38.08 0.21
C HIS A 753 18.15 39.26 0.57
N GLY A 754 19.45 39.13 0.28
CA GLY A 754 20.46 40.13 0.61
C GLY A 754 21.10 39.97 2.01
N LEU A 755 22.31 39.40 2.01
CA LEU A 755 23.34 39.65 3.04
C LEU A 755 24.70 40.01 2.39
N SER A 756 24.68 40.35 1.10
CA SER A 756 25.83 40.65 0.25
C SER A 756 25.69 42.06 -0.35
N PRO A 757 26.72 42.93 -0.26
CA PRO A 757 26.69 44.25 -0.91
C PRO A 757 26.59 44.24 -2.44
N GLU A 758 26.64 43.07 -3.08
CA GLU A 758 26.50 42.91 -4.53
C GLU A 758 25.03 42.63 -4.95
N ASP A 759 24.20 42.09 -4.05
CA ASP A 759 22.80 41.70 -4.31
C ASP A 759 21.78 42.85 -4.08
N ASP A 760 22.26 43.98 -3.56
CA ASP A 760 21.57 45.25 -3.18
C ASP A 760 20.68 45.90 -4.28
N LYS A 761 20.55 45.26 -5.44
CA LYS A 761 19.78 45.70 -6.62
C LYS A 761 18.62 44.77 -6.99
N GLN A 762 18.47 43.64 -6.31
CA GLN A 762 17.43 42.65 -6.62
C GLN A 762 16.20 42.83 -5.72
N GLY A 763 16.39 43.12 -4.43
CA GLY A 763 15.34 43.41 -3.46
C GLY A 763 15.40 42.48 -2.24
N ASP A 764 14.77 42.92 -1.15
CA ASP A 764 14.81 42.32 0.18
C ASP A 764 14.19 40.90 0.28
N PHE A 765 13.46 40.44 -0.75
CA PHE A 765 12.80 39.12 -0.77
C PHE A 765 12.99 38.38 -2.10
N GLU A 766 13.34 37.09 -2.03
CA GLU A 766 13.36 36.12 -3.13
C GLU A 766 12.10 35.24 -3.08
N VAL A 767 11.43 35.06 -4.22
CA VAL A 767 10.31 34.12 -4.40
C VAL A 767 10.76 32.96 -5.27
N LEU A 768 10.62 31.75 -4.72
CA LEU A 768 10.89 30.49 -5.41
C LEU A 768 9.58 29.79 -5.75
N CYS A 769 9.11 29.96 -6.99
CA CYS A 769 7.98 29.22 -7.56
C CYS A 769 8.44 27.92 -8.25
N GLU A 770 7.62 26.87 -8.18
CA GLU A 770 7.96 25.58 -8.79
C GLU A 770 8.03 25.67 -10.32
N GLY A 771 9.20 25.36 -10.90
CA GLY A 771 9.42 25.35 -12.35
C GLY A 771 9.73 26.72 -12.98
N GLU A 772 9.86 27.78 -12.17
CA GLU A 772 10.17 29.14 -12.65
C GLU A 772 11.55 29.61 -12.16
N SER A 773 12.09 30.65 -12.81
CA SER A 773 13.26 31.36 -12.29
C SER A 773 12.89 32.17 -11.03
N PRO A 774 13.83 32.38 -10.09
CA PRO A 774 13.58 33.24 -8.93
C PRO A 774 13.10 34.64 -9.33
N ALA A 775 12.14 35.17 -8.60
CA ALA A 775 11.64 36.54 -8.74
C ALA A 775 11.92 37.32 -7.44
N TYR A 776 12.25 38.61 -7.56
CA TYR A 776 12.73 39.41 -6.44
C TYR A 776 11.85 40.65 -6.19
N PHE A 777 11.64 40.99 -4.91
CA PHE A 777 10.69 42.00 -4.46
C PHE A 777 11.27 42.84 -3.33
N ALA A 778 10.88 44.11 -3.24
CA ALA A 778 11.26 45.03 -2.17
C ALA A 778 10.38 44.90 -0.91
N SER A 779 9.27 44.15 -0.97
CA SER A 779 8.43 43.88 0.19
C SER A 779 7.88 42.45 0.15
N GLU A 780 7.61 41.90 1.33
CA GLU A 780 6.95 40.59 1.47
C GLU A 780 5.50 40.63 0.98
N GLU A 781 4.79 41.76 1.13
CA GLU A 781 3.40 41.90 0.70
C GLU A 781 3.27 41.84 -0.82
N ASP A 782 4.16 42.51 -1.57
CA ASP A 782 4.24 42.40 -3.03
C ASP A 782 4.57 40.96 -3.46
N ALA A 783 5.50 40.31 -2.77
CA ALA A 783 5.89 38.92 -3.03
C ALA A 783 4.73 37.94 -2.77
N VAL A 784 3.95 38.13 -1.70
CA VAL A 784 2.75 37.33 -1.36
C VAL A 784 1.66 37.51 -2.42
N ILE A 785 1.38 38.75 -2.84
CA ILE A 785 0.36 39.06 -3.84
C ILE A 785 0.76 38.47 -5.21
N TRP A 786 1.99 38.69 -5.65
CA TRP A 786 2.50 38.19 -6.93
C TRP A 786 2.50 36.65 -6.99
N SER A 787 3.06 36.00 -5.97
CA SER A 787 3.14 34.54 -5.92
C SER A 787 1.76 33.89 -5.81
N THR A 788 0.82 34.45 -5.04
CA THR A 788 -0.57 33.95 -4.98
C THR A 788 -1.25 34.01 -6.35
N GLY A 789 -1.06 35.10 -7.10
CA GLY A 789 -1.57 35.24 -8.47
C GLY A 789 -0.93 34.23 -9.43
N ARG A 790 0.40 34.07 -9.36
CA ARG A 790 1.15 33.13 -10.20
C ARG A 790 0.78 31.66 -9.92
N LEU A 791 0.67 31.29 -8.65
CA LEU A 791 0.28 29.96 -8.21
C LEU A 791 -1.16 29.60 -8.62
N LYS A 792 -2.11 30.55 -8.59
CA LYS A 792 -3.47 30.29 -9.13
C LYS A 792 -3.46 29.96 -10.61
N ALA A 793 -2.71 30.71 -11.43
CA ALA A 793 -2.57 30.41 -12.85
C ALA A 793 -1.88 29.06 -13.11
N LEU A 794 -0.83 28.71 -12.34
CA LEU A 794 -0.14 27.44 -12.44
C LEU A 794 -1.00 26.24 -11.98
N ALA A 795 -1.79 26.43 -10.91
CA ALA A 795 -2.73 25.44 -10.40
C ALA A 795 -3.82 25.14 -11.42
N GLU A 796 -4.42 26.16 -12.03
CA GLU A 796 -5.35 25.97 -13.15
C GLU A 796 -4.68 25.24 -14.31
N GLN A 797 -3.53 25.72 -14.81
CA GLN A 797 -2.85 25.10 -15.94
C GLN A 797 -2.59 23.60 -15.73
N ARG A 798 -2.13 23.21 -14.53
CA ARG A 798 -1.88 21.80 -14.16
C ARG A 798 -3.18 21.00 -14.04
N LEU A 799 -4.20 21.55 -13.39
CA LEU A 799 -5.49 20.87 -13.21
C LEU A 799 -6.23 20.69 -14.54
N ARG A 800 -6.15 21.67 -15.46
CA ARG A 800 -6.61 21.53 -16.85
C ARG A 800 -5.83 20.44 -17.60
N ALA A 801 -4.51 20.38 -17.44
CA ALA A 801 -3.68 19.33 -18.06
C ALA A 801 -4.01 17.92 -17.52
N GLN A 802 -4.47 17.80 -16.28
CA GLN A 802 -5.03 16.55 -15.73
C GLN A 802 -6.41 16.18 -16.33
N GLY A 803 -7.06 17.06 -17.09
CA GLY A 803 -8.36 16.84 -17.74
C GLY A 803 -9.54 17.58 -17.11
N ALA A 804 -9.33 18.50 -16.17
CA ALA A 804 -10.42 19.16 -15.45
C ALA A 804 -11.25 20.13 -16.32
N VAL A 805 -12.55 19.87 -16.41
CA VAL A 805 -13.55 20.72 -17.08
C VAL A 805 -14.33 21.58 -16.09
N GLY A 806 -15.07 22.58 -16.59
CA GLY A 806 -15.94 23.45 -15.79
C GLY A 806 -15.20 24.53 -14.97
N VAL A 807 -15.91 25.10 -14.00
CA VAL A 807 -15.39 26.12 -13.07
C VAL A 807 -14.50 25.46 -12.01
N LEU A 808 -13.38 26.10 -11.67
CA LEU A 808 -12.45 25.61 -10.64
C LEU A 808 -12.64 26.38 -9.32
N SER A 809 -12.56 25.66 -8.20
CA SER A 809 -12.39 26.27 -6.88
C SER A 809 -10.90 26.53 -6.62
N PHE A 810 -10.59 27.52 -5.77
CA PHE A 810 -9.23 27.83 -5.34
C PHE A 810 -9.18 28.15 -3.84
N GLU A 811 -8.40 27.37 -3.11
CA GLU A 811 -8.00 27.65 -1.73
C GLU A 811 -6.57 28.23 -1.71
N THR A 812 -6.20 28.95 -0.65
CA THR A 812 -4.84 29.48 -0.47
C THR A 812 -4.45 29.44 1.00
N THR A 813 -3.34 28.78 1.33
CA THR A 813 -2.74 28.75 2.68
C THR A 813 -1.42 29.51 2.69
N THR A 814 -1.10 30.12 3.82
CA THR A 814 0.17 30.84 4.05
C THR A 814 0.75 30.38 5.38
N ASP A 815 1.95 29.83 5.34
CA ASP A 815 2.58 29.06 6.40
C ASP A 815 4.00 29.60 6.68
N ASP A 816 4.21 30.20 7.86
CA ASP A 816 5.53 30.75 8.26
C ASP A 816 6.51 29.60 8.61
N ILE A 817 7.55 29.42 7.79
CA ILE A 817 8.64 28.48 8.06
C ILE A 817 9.55 29.08 9.12
N THR A 818 9.58 28.47 10.29
CA THR A 818 10.33 28.97 11.46
C THR A 818 11.39 27.99 11.95
N SER A 819 12.38 28.52 12.67
CA SER A 819 13.45 27.76 13.32
C SER A 819 13.64 28.21 14.76
N ALA A 820 13.75 27.23 15.67
CA ALA A 820 13.98 27.47 17.08
C ALA A 820 15.47 27.68 17.35
N ALA A 821 15.88 28.93 17.59
CA ALA A 821 17.28 29.32 17.78
C ALA A 821 17.45 30.12 19.07
N GLY A 822 18.31 29.65 19.97
CA GLY A 822 18.72 30.41 21.17
C GLY A 822 17.61 30.76 22.17
N GLY A 823 16.46 30.07 22.13
CA GLY A 823 15.28 30.41 22.94
C GLY A 823 14.31 31.39 22.27
N GLY A 824 14.59 31.83 21.05
CA GLY A 824 13.66 32.56 20.19
C GLY A 824 13.18 31.72 19.00
N CYS A 825 12.15 32.23 18.31
CA CYS A 825 11.63 31.68 17.08
C CYS A 825 11.99 32.63 15.93
N ILE A 826 12.79 32.17 14.97
CA ILE A 826 13.22 32.96 13.80
C ILE A 826 12.44 32.47 12.59
N ARG A 827 11.70 33.35 11.92
CA ARG A 827 11.12 33.04 10.61
C ARG A 827 12.22 33.05 9.54
N LEU A 828 12.35 31.92 8.84
CA LEU A 828 13.31 31.73 7.76
C LEU A 828 12.70 32.04 6.39
N ALA A 829 11.41 31.77 6.23
CA ALA A 829 10.67 31.93 4.99
C ALA A 829 9.16 31.95 5.24
N THR A 830 8.39 32.39 4.26
CA THR A 830 6.92 32.34 4.22
C THR A 830 6.53 31.45 3.05
N ARG A 831 5.87 30.31 3.30
CA ARG A 831 5.39 29.41 2.25
C ARG A 831 3.95 29.77 1.90
N ILE A 832 3.64 29.85 0.62
CA ILE A 832 2.26 29.97 0.14
C ILE A 832 1.94 28.70 -0.63
N SER A 833 0.77 28.13 -0.38
CA SER A 833 0.21 27.06 -1.19
C SER A 833 -1.12 27.48 -1.80
N VAL A 834 -1.37 27.11 -3.05
CA VAL A 834 -2.67 27.21 -3.69
C VAL A 834 -3.14 25.81 -4.04
N THR A 835 -4.34 25.44 -3.59
CA THR A 835 -5.03 24.22 -4.02
C THR A 835 -6.12 24.63 -5.00
N ALA A 836 -6.06 24.16 -6.24
CA ALA A 836 -7.18 24.22 -7.17
C ALA A 836 -7.94 22.89 -7.17
N GLY A 837 -9.25 22.92 -7.38
CA GLY A 837 -10.08 21.72 -7.42
C GLY A 837 -11.30 21.81 -8.34
N THR A 838 -11.85 20.66 -8.73
CA THR A 838 -13.20 20.53 -9.31
C THR A 838 -13.81 19.17 -8.99
N ASN A 839 -15.15 19.14 -8.94
CA ASN A 839 -15.94 17.93 -8.73
C ASN A 839 -16.20 17.22 -10.07
N LEU A 840 -16.37 15.90 -10.05
CA LEU A 840 -16.81 15.12 -11.24
C LEU A 840 -18.27 15.38 -11.64
N SER A 841 -19.08 16.05 -10.80
CA SER A 841 -20.50 16.27 -11.07
C SER A 841 -20.69 17.06 -12.38
N PRO A 842 -21.50 16.59 -13.34
CA PRO A 842 -21.62 17.18 -14.69
C PRO A 842 -22.36 18.52 -14.76
N ASP A 843 -22.43 19.30 -13.67
CA ASP A 843 -23.24 20.52 -13.50
C ASP A 843 -22.91 21.70 -14.45
N HIS A 844 -21.83 21.62 -15.24
CA HIS A 844 -21.30 22.77 -15.98
C HIS A 844 -21.05 22.50 -17.48
N LYS A 845 -21.84 21.63 -18.12
CA LYS A 845 -21.86 21.46 -19.60
C LYS A 845 -22.92 22.33 -20.32
N GLU A 846 -23.80 23.07 -19.63
CA GLU A 846 -24.89 23.85 -20.28
C GLU A 846 -24.55 25.32 -20.62
N ASP A 847 -23.69 26.02 -19.86
CA ASP A 847 -23.39 27.46 -20.04
C ASP A 847 -22.34 27.79 -21.13
N LEU A 848 -22.42 27.15 -22.31
CA LEU A 848 -21.51 27.41 -23.45
C LEU A 848 -22.21 27.81 -24.76
N HIS A 849 -23.52 28.10 -24.74
CA HIS A 849 -24.28 28.57 -25.90
C HIS A 849 -25.21 29.76 -25.59
N VAL A 850 -24.62 30.93 -25.35
CA VAL A 850 -25.25 32.27 -25.46
C VAL A 850 -24.28 33.22 -26.17
#